data_AF-A0A415PVT8-F1
#
_entry.id   AF-A0A415PVT8-F1
#
_cell.length_a   1.000
_cell.length_b   1.000
_cell.length_c   1.000
_cell.angle_alpha   90.00
_cell.angle_beta   90.00
_cell.angle_gamma   90.00
#
_symmetry.space_group_name_H-M   'P 1'
#
loop_
_entity.id
_entity.type
_entity.pdbx_description
1 polymer ?
#
loop_
_entity_poly.entity_id
_entity_poly.type
_entity_poly.pdbx_seq_one_letter_code
_entity_poly.pdbx_strand_id
1 'polypeptide(L)'
;MKNTLFICLFAMFALSGCVDDEEEFVTGGNISPELTPENKENAVLNTAVFDQLNLDYPGLEKVKQYHEAGEDYLAASALLEYYRMRANAENPALSLVNITLNKGNASNNFNDGDQNIADFALEYRFFVKGFYEGSDKKPYSLGKAGSIDWNKNASVGEEYLKQLHRHQWFIPQAKVYRVSGDEKYIKSWIEVYSDWITQNPQPAEGPNTTSWWQLQVATRLIDQVQLLEYFKHSDNFTPEWLTTFLTSFAEQADFLVKYPYAESGNILVTQGQALIAAGVLMPELKNAQNWLDKGCSIANAEVKNQFMADGWHKEMSLHYHISAVADFYETIRLIQANKLTSKLDPEFNEYLRSAAEVLIHFTYPNYFEKGSDYIVPGFNDSWKSNWSRSTISKNFIKYTELFPDSEEFKYMATAVNGGNAQGKTPGNDIKVFGDAGYYVMRNGWEPSSTVMIFSNNKSNDISIDLERWSHNQPDNGTFELYINKRNFFPDSGVYSYEYNTNTDSGKARLWFRNSENHNTLTLGKVTEGNRYASDFKYAAGKLLKADADVLVFENQGYDNLKHRRTVFYVDKSYFVLVDEGIGEATGDLHLNFNLCENKDNVVLDAEQKGAHTSFADNNNIVIRTFAEDNNSITCQEKEGRFSFSSSANDGYKERIAYSIDMNKADNKTARFATVILPIEKYTEEKEISVTFGECTNNSISVNVTVAGETKTLSYTL
;
A
#
# COMPACT_ATOMS: atom_id res chain seq x y z
N MET A 1 -63.88 1.14 -2.57
CA MET A 1 -64.87 1.16 -1.47
C MET A 1 -64.25 1.96 -0.32
N LYS A 2 -64.57 3.26 -0.23
CA LYS A 2 -65.24 3.94 0.92
C LYS A 2 -64.50 3.72 2.27
N ASN A 3 -63.70 4.68 2.73
CA ASN A 3 -64.05 5.74 3.69
C ASN A 3 -64.97 5.27 4.83
N THR A 4 -64.55 5.33 6.10
CA THR A 4 -65.23 6.15 7.14
C THR A 4 -64.38 6.33 8.42
N LEU A 5 -64.40 7.57 8.91
CA LEU A 5 -63.93 8.11 10.19
C LEU A 5 -65.13 8.20 11.15
N PHE A 6 -64.99 7.93 12.46
CA PHE A 6 -65.95 8.32 13.54
C PHE A 6 -65.22 8.09 14.89
N ILE A 7 -64.75 9.08 15.68
CA ILE A 7 -65.36 10.18 16.46
C ILE A 7 -66.20 9.71 17.69
N CYS A 8 -65.58 9.97 18.86
CA CYS A 8 -66.08 10.35 20.19
C CYS A 8 -67.02 9.44 21.00
N LEU A 9 -66.67 9.24 22.29
CA LEU A 9 -67.51 9.78 23.37
C LEU A 9 -66.73 10.01 24.68
N PHE A 10 -67.02 11.16 25.29
CA PHE A 10 -66.57 11.68 26.58
C PHE A 10 -67.15 10.90 27.77
N ALA A 11 -66.40 10.85 28.87
CA ALA A 11 -66.97 10.93 30.22
C ALA A 11 -66.01 11.71 31.14
N MET A 12 -66.39 12.95 31.45
CA MET A 12 -65.83 13.79 32.51
C MET A 12 -66.62 13.51 33.80
N PHE A 13 -65.93 13.29 34.91
CA PHE A 13 -66.39 13.70 36.23
C PHE A 13 -65.22 14.33 36.98
N ALA A 14 -65.42 15.58 37.41
CA ALA A 14 -64.54 16.33 38.28
C ALA A 14 -65.07 16.25 39.72
N LEU A 15 -64.18 16.14 40.73
CA LEU A 15 -63.95 17.20 41.73
C LEU A 15 -63.01 16.76 42.87
N SER A 16 -61.92 17.54 43.00
CA SER A 16 -61.24 18.04 44.20
C SER A 16 -60.68 17.11 45.29
N GLY A 17 -59.36 17.18 45.44
CA GLY A 17 -58.61 17.02 46.69
C GLY A 17 -57.11 17.22 46.45
N CYS A 18 -56.53 18.33 46.93
CA CYS A 18 -55.08 18.57 47.05
C CYS A 18 -54.43 17.44 47.88
N VAL A 19 -53.15 17.05 47.77
CA VAL A 19 -51.88 17.80 47.90
C VAL A 19 -50.74 16.87 47.40
N ASP A 20 -49.66 17.47 46.89
CA ASP A 20 -48.28 16.99 46.66
C ASP A 20 -47.90 15.53 46.95
N ASP A 21 -47.30 14.85 45.96
CA ASP A 21 -45.87 14.47 45.99
C ASP A 21 -45.49 13.76 44.68
N GLU A 22 -44.48 14.30 44.01
CA GLU A 22 -43.79 13.69 42.88
C GLU A 22 -42.83 12.62 43.40
N GLU A 23 -43.10 11.34 43.11
CA GLU A 23 -42.11 10.29 42.80
C GLU A 23 -42.84 8.94 42.71
N GLU A 24 -42.81 8.31 41.53
CA GLU A 24 -42.51 6.87 41.35
C GLU A 24 -42.95 6.37 39.97
N PHE A 25 -42.18 5.36 39.50
CA PHE A 25 -42.28 4.60 38.25
C PHE A 25 -41.70 5.32 37.02
N VAL A 26 -40.62 4.84 36.39
CA VAL A 26 -40.40 3.45 35.96
C VAL A 26 -38.91 3.08 35.98
N THR A 27 -38.52 2.18 36.89
CA THR A 27 -37.33 1.32 36.74
C THR A 27 -37.76 0.00 36.12
N GLY A 28 -37.19 -0.32 34.96
CA GLY A 28 -37.30 -1.61 34.29
C GLY A 28 -35.91 -2.06 33.87
N GLY A 29 -35.20 -2.69 34.80
CA GLY A 29 -33.88 -3.29 34.58
C GLY A 29 -33.39 -3.87 35.91
N ASN A 30 -33.08 -5.16 35.94
CA ASN A 30 -32.50 -5.83 37.11
C ASN A 30 -31.27 -5.07 37.63
N ILE A 31 -31.44 -4.31 38.70
CA ILE A 31 -30.32 -3.84 39.52
C ILE A 31 -30.05 -4.98 40.50
N SER A 32 -29.10 -5.86 40.17
CA SER A 32 -28.43 -6.63 41.21
C SER A 32 -27.78 -5.60 42.13
N PRO A 33 -27.92 -5.68 43.46
CA PRO A 33 -27.23 -4.75 44.36
C PRO A 33 -25.73 -4.78 44.02
N GLU A 34 -25.12 -3.60 43.85
CA GLU A 34 -23.66 -3.43 43.74
C GLU A 34 -23.03 -4.04 45.01
N LEU A 35 -22.75 -5.35 44.98
CA LEU A 35 -21.84 -5.97 45.93
C LEU A 35 -20.46 -5.48 45.51
N THR A 36 -19.93 -4.49 46.22
CA THR A 36 -18.50 -4.19 46.21
C THR A 36 -17.76 -5.53 46.33
N PRO A 37 -16.88 -5.89 45.37
CA PRO A 37 -16.11 -7.13 45.46
C PRO A 37 -15.41 -7.19 46.82
N GLU A 38 -15.39 -8.36 47.46
CA GLU A 38 -14.56 -8.53 48.66
C GLU A 38 -13.09 -8.31 48.30
N ASN A 39 -12.36 -7.59 49.16
CA ASN A 39 -10.93 -7.36 48.95
C ASN A 39 -10.19 -8.71 48.96
N LYS A 40 -9.39 -8.98 47.91
CA LYS A 40 -8.58 -10.18 47.77
C LYS A 40 -7.15 -9.89 48.24
N GLU A 41 -6.87 -10.16 49.52
CA GLU A 41 -5.57 -9.87 50.16
C GLU A 41 -4.34 -10.52 49.48
N ASN A 42 -4.52 -11.63 48.74
CA ASN A 42 -3.44 -12.34 48.04
C ASN A 42 -3.41 -12.07 46.52
N ALA A 43 -4.07 -11.02 46.03
CA ALA A 43 -4.00 -10.63 44.62
C ALA A 43 -2.58 -10.14 44.27
N VAL A 44 -2.01 -10.68 43.19
CA VAL A 44 -0.71 -10.22 42.68
C VAL A 44 -0.96 -9.13 41.64
N LEU A 45 -0.97 -7.88 42.10
CA LEU A 45 -1.14 -6.69 41.25
C LEU A 45 0.20 -6.15 40.77
N ASN A 46 0.21 -5.56 39.58
CA ASN A 46 1.30 -4.67 39.18
C ASN A 46 0.97 -3.24 39.63
N THR A 47 1.42 -2.89 40.84
CA THR A 47 1.06 -1.60 41.48
C THR A 47 1.64 -0.38 40.78
N ALA A 48 2.64 -0.55 39.89
CA ALA A 48 3.18 0.54 39.08
C ALA A 48 2.11 1.23 38.21
N VAL A 49 1.01 0.54 37.89
CA VAL A 49 -0.10 1.12 37.12
C VAL A 49 -0.70 2.37 37.77
N PHE A 50 -0.76 2.43 39.11
CA PHE A 50 -1.33 3.59 39.82
C PHE A 50 -0.42 4.82 39.72
N ASP A 51 0.88 4.62 39.58
CA ASP A 51 1.83 5.69 39.28
C ASP A 51 1.75 6.15 37.82
N GLN A 52 1.28 5.28 36.91
CA GLN A 52 1.13 5.57 35.48
C GLN A 52 -0.24 6.16 35.11
N LEU A 53 -1.24 6.07 35.99
CA LEU A 53 -2.60 6.60 35.78
C LEU A 53 -2.76 8.01 36.33
N ASN A 54 -3.41 8.89 35.56
CA ASN A 54 -3.93 10.14 36.11
C ASN A 54 -5.16 9.81 36.98
N LEU A 55 -4.96 9.58 38.28
CA LEU A 55 -6.05 9.24 39.20
C LEU A 55 -7.08 10.37 39.38
N ASP A 56 -6.77 11.59 38.91
CA ASP A 56 -7.71 12.71 38.84
C ASP A 56 -8.53 12.73 37.53
N TYR A 57 -8.34 11.74 36.65
CA TYR A 57 -9.11 11.65 35.40
C TYR A 57 -10.60 11.40 35.71
N PRO A 58 -11.53 12.14 35.08
CA PRO A 58 -12.97 11.97 35.32
C PRO A 58 -13.44 10.52 35.12
N GLY A 59 -14.12 9.97 36.13
CA GLY A 59 -14.55 8.57 36.18
C GLY A 59 -13.63 7.64 36.98
N LEU A 60 -12.44 8.10 37.41
CA LEU A 60 -11.52 7.33 38.26
C LEU A 60 -11.62 7.67 39.75
N GLU A 61 -12.68 8.35 40.20
CA GLU A 61 -12.81 8.84 41.58
C GLU A 61 -12.79 7.67 42.59
N LYS A 62 -13.49 6.57 42.28
CA LYS A 62 -13.47 5.34 43.10
C LYS A 62 -12.07 4.70 43.13
N VAL A 63 -11.36 4.71 42.00
CA VAL A 63 -10.00 4.15 41.89
C VAL A 63 -9.05 4.92 42.79
N LYS A 64 -9.08 6.26 42.70
CA LYS A 64 -8.29 7.15 43.54
C LYS A 64 -8.57 6.93 45.03
N GLN A 65 -9.86 6.91 45.40
CA GLN A 65 -10.27 6.71 46.79
C GLN A 65 -9.74 5.39 47.37
N TYR A 66 -9.87 4.28 46.65
CA TYR A 66 -9.39 2.98 47.13
C TYR A 66 -7.86 2.91 47.19
N HIS A 67 -7.16 3.45 46.20
CA HIS A 67 -5.69 3.47 46.21
C HIS A 67 -5.14 4.32 47.36
N GLU A 68 -5.69 5.51 47.61
CA GLU A 68 -5.30 6.37 48.75
C GLU A 68 -5.58 5.72 50.12
N ALA A 69 -6.55 4.80 50.18
CA ALA A 69 -6.85 3.99 51.37
C ALA A 69 -5.95 2.75 51.52
N GLY A 70 -5.07 2.46 50.55
CA GLY A 70 -4.23 1.25 50.52
C GLY A 70 -4.97 -0.02 50.06
N GLU A 71 -6.17 0.12 49.50
CA GLU A 71 -7.05 -0.97 49.06
C GLU A 71 -6.86 -1.25 47.56
N ASP A 72 -5.63 -1.57 47.14
CA ASP A 72 -5.24 -1.61 45.71
C ASP A 72 -6.02 -2.61 44.85
N TYR A 73 -6.50 -3.72 45.41
CA TYR A 73 -7.35 -4.65 44.67
C TYR A 73 -8.74 -4.06 44.38
N LEU A 74 -9.30 -3.31 45.34
CA LEU A 74 -10.56 -2.59 45.11
C LEU A 74 -10.35 -1.47 44.09
N ALA A 75 -9.19 -0.79 44.13
CA ALA A 75 -8.82 0.21 43.14
C ALA A 75 -8.73 -0.40 41.73
N ALA A 76 -8.02 -1.52 41.56
CA ALA A 76 -7.90 -2.23 40.29
C ALA A 76 -9.27 -2.76 39.80
N SER A 77 -10.13 -3.22 40.71
CA SER A 77 -11.49 -3.68 40.37
C SER A 77 -12.36 -2.52 39.88
N ALA A 78 -12.32 -1.37 40.57
CA ALA A 78 -13.01 -0.16 40.14
C ALA A 78 -12.49 0.35 38.78
N LEU A 79 -11.18 0.21 38.53
CA LEU A 79 -10.57 0.56 37.26
C LEU A 79 -11.06 -0.34 36.13
N LEU A 80 -11.17 -1.65 36.36
CA LEU A 80 -11.73 -2.58 35.39
C LEU A 80 -13.18 -2.24 35.03
N GLU A 81 -14.00 -1.93 36.04
CA GLU A 81 -15.38 -1.50 35.81
C GLU A 81 -15.44 -0.17 35.04
N TYR A 82 -14.55 0.77 35.33
CA TYR A 82 -14.42 1.98 34.52
C TYR A 82 -14.15 1.63 33.04
N TYR A 83 -13.16 0.79 32.73
CA TYR A 83 -12.85 0.40 31.36
C TYR A 83 -13.99 -0.37 30.68
N ARG A 84 -14.74 -1.19 31.42
CA ARG A 84 -15.93 -1.90 30.91
C ARG A 84 -17.04 -0.93 30.50
N MET A 85 -17.17 0.19 31.19
CA MET A 85 -18.29 1.13 31.03
C MET A 85 -17.94 2.41 30.25
N ARG A 86 -16.65 2.69 30.02
CA ARG A 86 -16.22 3.94 29.37
C ARG A 86 -16.79 4.10 27.96
N ALA A 87 -17.12 5.34 27.62
CA ALA A 87 -17.57 5.77 26.29
C ALA A 87 -16.88 7.10 25.90
N ASN A 88 -15.60 7.23 26.24
CA ASN A 88 -14.84 8.47 26.17
C ASN A 88 -14.01 8.64 24.90
N ALA A 89 -13.73 7.57 24.16
CA ALA A 89 -12.97 7.61 22.91
C ALA A 89 -13.55 6.63 21.87
N GLU A 90 -13.48 7.03 20.60
CA GLU A 90 -13.93 6.23 19.45
C GLU A 90 -12.71 5.73 18.67
N ASN A 91 -12.67 4.42 18.38
CA ASN A 91 -11.69 3.83 17.48
C ASN A 91 -12.36 3.45 16.15
N PRO A 92 -12.22 4.24 15.08
CA PRO A 92 -12.85 3.96 13.79
C PRO A 92 -12.40 2.66 13.13
N ALA A 93 -11.22 2.14 13.50
CA ALA A 93 -10.71 0.87 12.99
C ALA A 93 -11.40 -0.35 13.64
N LEU A 94 -12.17 -0.15 14.70
CA LEU A 94 -12.82 -1.22 15.47
C LEU A 94 -14.34 -1.13 15.39
N SER A 95 -14.97 -2.23 14.95
CA SER A 95 -16.41 -2.46 15.17
C SER A 95 -16.60 -3.69 16.06
N LEU A 96 -17.31 -3.50 17.17
CA LEU A 96 -17.74 -4.59 18.06
C LEU A 96 -19.12 -5.17 17.67
N VAL A 97 -19.77 -4.60 16.65
CA VAL A 97 -21.05 -5.06 16.12
C VAL A 97 -20.82 -5.83 14.82
N ASN A 98 -21.51 -6.96 14.65
CA ASN A 98 -21.43 -7.81 13.46
C ASN A 98 -20.00 -8.20 13.05
N ILE A 99 -19.21 -8.65 14.04
CA ILE A 99 -17.83 -9.10 13.81
C ILE A 99 -17.83 -10.19 12.76
N THR A 100 -17.13 -9.93 11.65
CA THR A 100 -16.98 -10.87 10.55
C THR A 100 -15.57 -11.48 10.60
N LEU A 101 -15.49 -12.80 10.62
CA LEU A 101 -14.23 -13.52 10.55
C LEU A 101 -13.74 -13.56 9.10
N ASN A 102 -12.48 -13.23 8.89
CA ASN A 102 -11.81 -13.54 7.63
C ASN A 102 -11.76 -15.06 7.46
N LYS A 103 -12.35 -15.57 6.38
CA LYS A 103 -12.38 -17.00 6.08
C LYS A 103 -11.07 -17.53 5.53
N GLY A 104 -10.07 -16.66 5.32
CA GLY A 104 -8.90 -16.97 4.52
C GLY A 104 -9.28 -17.15 3.05
N ASN A 105 -8.30 -17.46 2.22
CA ASN A 105 -8.59 -17.74 0.82
C ASN A 105 -8.73 -19.25 0.59
N ALA A 106 -9.96 -19.69 0.31
CA ALA A 106 -10.27 -21.11 0.07
C ALA A 106 -9.46 -21.76 -1.08
N SER A 107 -8.81 -20.96 -1.93
CA SER A 107 -8.01 -21.42 -3.06
C SER A 107 -6.50 -21.48 -2.80
N ASN A 108 -5.98 -20.94 -1.69
CA ASN A 108 -4.54 -20.74 -1.51
C ASN A 108 -3.85 -21.73 -0.53
N ASN A 109 -4.58 -22.64 0.13
CA ASN A 109 -4.07 -23.60 1.13
C ASN A 109 -3.26 -22.95 2.28
N PHE A 110 -3.21 -21.63 2.37
CA PHE A 110 -2.54 -20.93 3.46
C PHE A 110 -3.56 -20.84 4.60
N ASN A 111 -3.22 -21.35 5.77
CA ASN A 111 -4.11 -21.40 6.92
C ASN A 111 -4.29 -20.00 7.57
N ASP A 112 -4.68 -19.02 6.76
CA ASP A 112 -4.65 -17.57 7.06
C ASP A 112 -6.03 -16.98 7.43
N GLY A 113 -7.05 -17.82 7.58
CA GLY A 113 -8.35 -17.43 8.12
C GLY A 113 -8.31 -17.21 9.64
N ASP A 114 -9.10 -16.25 10.14
CA ASP A 114 -9.10 -15.84 11.55
C ASP A 114 -9.33 -17.05 12.50
N GLN A 115 -10.24 -17.96 12.13
CA GLN A 115 -10.53 -19.18 12.91
C GLN A 115 -9.31 -20.11 12.99
N ASN A 116 -8.69 -20.41 11.85
CA ASN A 116 -7.52 -21.30 11.81
C ASN A 116 -6.34 -20.69 12.59
N ILE A 117 -6.08 -19.39 12.40
CA ILE A 117 -5.02 -18.68 13.13
C ILE A 117 -5.26 -18.75 14.64
N ALA A 118 -6.49 -18.49 15.08
CA ALA A 118 -6.85 -18.55 16.49
C ALA A 118 -6.68 -19.95 17.09
N ASP A 119 -7.07 -20.99 16.35
CA ASP A 119 -7.00 -22.38 16.80
C ASP A 119 -5.55 -22.90 16.82
N PHE A 120 -4.72 -22.58 15.81
CA PHE A 120 -3.30 -22.94 15.82
C PHE A 120 -2.54 -22.30 16.99
N ALA A 121 -2.90 -21.09 17.39
CA ALA A 121 -2.29 -20.44 18.54
C ALA A 121 -2.53 -21.20 19.87
N LEU A 122 -3.63 -21.96 19.99
CA LEU A 122 -3.87 -22.84 21.14
C LEU A 122 -2.87 -24.02 21.21
N GLU A 123 -2.22 -24.32 20.09
CA GLU A 123 -1.16 -25.35 19.96
C GLU A 123 0.25 -24.73 19.92
N TYR A 124 0.41 -23.46 20.31
CA TYR A 124 1.69 -22.72 20.26
C TYR A 124 2.27 -22.63 18.84
N ARG A 125 1.40 -22.66 17.83
CA ARG A 125 1.72 -22.46 16.42
C ARG A 125 1.28 -21.07 16.03
N PHE A 126 2.20 -20.13 16.15
CA PHE A 126 1.90 -18.72 16.03
C PHE A 126 2.02 -18.26 14.58
N PHE A 127 0.93 -17.70 14.06
CA PHE A 127 0.87 -17.23 12.69
C PHE A 127 1.85 -16.08 12.46
N VAL A 128 2.68 -16.24 11.44
CA VAL A 128 3.58 -15.20 10.92
C VAL A 128 3.39 -15.16 9.41
N LYS A 129 2.88 -14.04 8.89
CA LYS A 129 2.49 -13.90 7.49
C LYS A 129 3.65 -14.27 6.55
N GLY A 130 3.39 -15.24 5.67
CA GLY A 130 4.35 -15.70 4.66
C GLY A 130 5.30 -16.81 5.13
N PHE A 131 5.27 -17.20 6.41
CA PHE A 131 6.17 -18.21 6.97
C PHE A 131 5.38 -19.41 7.52
N TYR A 132 5.66 -20.58 6.96
CA TYR A 132 4.92 -21.80 7.27
C TYR A 132 5.83 -23.03 7.32
N GLU A 133 5.50 -23.97 8.20
CA GLU A 133 6.08 -25.30 8.33
C GLU A 133 5.31 -26.33 7.48
N GLY A 134 6.03 -27.26 6.87
CA GLY A 134 5.44 -28.42 6.20
C GLY A 134 4.72 -28.12 4.87
N SER A 135 4.27 -29.19 4.22
CA SER A 135 3.47 -29.11 2.99
C SER A 135 2.02 -28.67 3.25
N ASP A 136 1.54 -28.83 4.49
CA ASP A 136 0.22 -28.41 4.96
C ASP A 136 0.17 -26.93 5.39
N LYS A 137 1.28 -26.19 5.24
CA LYS A 137 1.40 -24.74 5.46
C LYS A 137 0.87 -24.31 6.83
N LYS A 138 1.24 -25.04 7.88
CA LYS A 138 0.91 -24.66 9.26
C LYS A 138 1.89 -23.60 9.77
N PRO A 139 1.51 -22.74 10.72
CA PRO A 139 2.48 -21.90 11.39
C PRO A 139 3.52 -22.73 12.16
N TYR A 140 4.73 -22.19 12.27
CA TYR A 140 5.80 -22.81 13.05
C TYR A 140 5.41 -22.91 14.53
N SER A 141 5.75 -24.04 15.17
CA SER A 141 5.53 -24.22 16.61
C SER A 141 6.67 -23.60 17.42
N LEU A 142 6.35 -22.81 18.43
CA LEU A 142 7.30 -22.21 19.35
C LEU A 142 7.56 -23.04 20.63
N GLY A 143 6.82 -24.13 20.84
CA GLY A 143 6.98 -24.96 22.03
C GLY A 143 5.65 -25.43 22.60
N LYS A 144 5.47 -25.24 23.91
CA LYS A 144 4.29 -25.64 24.69
C LYS A 144 4.12 -24.71 25.90
N ALA A 145 3.01 -24.86 26.62
CA ALA A 145 2.71 -24.17 27.88
C ALA A 145 3.93 -24.12 28.81
N GLY A 146 4.25 -22.93 29.32
CA GLY A 146 5.37 -22.70 30.24
C GLY A 146 6.77 -22.94 29.65
N SER A 147 6.90 -23.10 28.33
CA SER A 147 8.18 -23.37 27.65
C SER A 147 8.13 -22.87 26.20
N ILE A 148 7.62 -21.65 25.99
CA ILE A 148 7.65 -20.98 24.69
C ILE A 148 9.05 -20.42 24.48
N ASP A 149 9.68 -20.74 23.35
CA ASP A 149 10.96 -20.15 22.94
C ASP A 149 10.74 -19.12 21.83
N TRP A 150 10.81 -17.83 22.19
CA TRP A 150 10.60 -16.69 21.29
C TRP A 150 11.68 -16.51 20.23
N ASN A 151 12.81 -17.22 20.33
CA ASN A 151 13.85 -17.26 19.33
C ASN A 151 13.85 -18.58 18.53
N LYS A 152 12.89 -19.47 18.79
CA LYS A 152 12.77 -20.72 18.07
C LYS A 152 12.50 -20.44 16.59
N ASN A 153 13.24 -21.14 15.73
CA ASN A 153 13.23 -20.98 14.28
C ASN A 153 13.90 -19.69 13.76
N ALA A 154 14.83 -19.09 14.51
CA ALA A 154 15.65 -17.96 14.04
C ALA A 154 16.32 -18.22 12.68
N SER A 155 16.63 -19.47 12.34
CA SER A 155 17.19 -19.87 11.04
C SER A 155 16.26 -19.66 9.84
N VAL A 156 14.96 -19.41 10.07
CA VAL A 156 13.98 -19.10 9.02
C VAL A 156 14.24 -17.72 8.41
N GLY A 157 14.79 -16.78 9.18
CA GLY A 157 15.16 -15.45 8.73
C GLY A 157 14.81 -14.36 9.74
N GLU A 158 15.48 -13.22 9.64
CA GLU A 158 15.27 -12.08 10.54
C GLU A 158 13.84 -11.52 10.46
N GLU A 159 13.24 -11.51 9.26
CA GLU A 159 11.87 -11.01 9.06
C GLU A 159 10.83 -11.90 9.77
N TYR A 160 11.06 -13.21 9.87
CA TYR A 160 10.21 -14.10 10.67
C TYR A 160 10.24 -13.70 12.14
N LEU A 161 11.43 -13.49 12.72
CA LEU A 161 11.56 -13.09 14.14
C LEU A 161 10.93 -11.72 14.39
N LYS A 162 11.19 -10.75 13.52
CA LYS A 162 10.53 -9.44 13.55
C LYS A 162 9.01 -9.60 13.56
N GLN A 163 8.43 -10.32 12.60
CA GLN A 163 6.98 -10.44 12.50
C GLN A 163 6.34 -11.27 13.62
N LEU A 164 7.04 -12.27 14.16
CA LEU A 164 6.60 -13.06 15.31
C LEU A 164 6.27 -12.14 16.50
N HIS A 165 7.11 -11.14 16.76
CA HIS A 165 6.90 -10.17 17.83
C HIS A 165 5.83 -9.11 17.53
N ARG A 166 5.14 -9.18 16.39
CA ARG A 166 3.92 -8.39 16.12
C ARG A 166 2.66 -9.07 16.64
N HIS A 167 2.75 -10.34 17.08
CA HIS A 167 1.62 -11.10 17.65
C HIS A 167 0.39 -11.20 16.75
N GLN A 168 0.60 -11.46 15.45
CA GLN A 168 -0.42 -11.42 14.39
C GLN A 168 -1.65 -12.34 14.61
N TRP A 169 -1.61 -13.23 15.61
CA TRP A 169 -2.70 -14.14 15.97
C TRP A 169 -3.61 -13.62 17.10
N PHE A 170 -3.22 -12.57 17.84
CA PHE A 170 -4.03 -12.08 18.96
C PHE A 170 -5.35 -11.46 18.51
N ILE A 171 -5.35 -10.60 17.48
CA ILE A 171 -6.60 -10.05 16.91
C ILE A 171 -7.52 -11.17 16.39
N PRO A 172 -7.04 -12.17 15.62
CA PRO A 172 -7.83 -13.35 15.28
C PRO A 172 -8.44 -14.07 16.48
N GLN A 173 -7.67 -14.34 17.55
CA GLN A 173 -8.21 -14.93 18.78
C GLN A 173 -9.31 -14.08 19.41
N ALA A 174 -9.13 -12.76 19.45
CA ALA A 174 -10.12 -11.83 20.00
C ALA A 174 -11.43 -11.80 19.18
N LYS A 175 -11.34 -11.83 17.85
CA LYS A 175 -12.52 -11.91 16.98
C LYS A 175 -13.26 -13.23 17.16
N VAL A 176 -12.53 -14.35 17.16
CA VAL A 176 -13.12 -15.68 17.33
C VAL A 176 -13.74 -15.84 18.70
N TYR A 177 -13.11 -15.30 19.75
CA TYR A 177 -13.70 -15.19 21.09
C TYR A 177 -15.06 -14.48 21.05
N ARG A 178 -15.15 -13.30 20.42
CA ARG A 178 -16.40 -12.54 20.39
C ARG A 178 -17.51 -13.20 19.60
N VAL A 179 -17.17 -13.95 18.56
CA VAL A 179 -18.14 -14.69 17.74
C VAL A 179 -18.60 -15.97 18.44
N SER A 180 -17.71 -16.68 19.13
CA SER A 180 -17.99 -17.99 19.73
C SER A 180 -18.41 -17.96 21.20
N GLY A 181 -17.98 -16.95 21.96
CA GLY A 181 -18.06 -16.91 23.42
C GLY A 181 -17.11 -17.88 24.14
N ASP A 182 -16.19 -18.55 23.43
CA ASP A 182 -15.33 -19.58 24.02
C ASP A 182 -14.13 -18.96 24.75
N GLU A 183 -14.14 -19.04 26.09
CA GLU A 183 -13.14 -18.48 26.99
C GLU A 183 -11.73 -19.06 26.80
N LYS A 184 -11.55 -20.15 26.05
CA LYS A 184 -10.20 -20.69 25.76
C LYS A 184 -9.31 -19.69 25.00
N TYR A 185 -9.90 -18.84 24.16
CA TYR A 185 -9.14 -17.89 23.35
C TYR A 185 -8.57 -16.74 24.18
N ILE A 186 -9.35 -16.17 25.11
CA ILE A 186 -8.82 -15.15 26.03
C ILE A 186 -7.80 -15.75 27.00
N LYS A 187 -8.03 -16.97 27.51
CA LYS A 187 -7.06 -17.66 28.38
C LYS A 187 -5.72 -17.86 27.67
N SER A 188 -5.75 -18.28 26.41
CA SER A 188 -4.54 -18.41 25.58
C SER A 188 -3.85 -17.06 25.35
N TRP A 189 -4.60 -16.00 25.05
CA TRP A 189 -4.03 -14.66 24.90
C TRP A 189 -3.32 -14.19 26.17
N ILE A 190 -3.99 -14.30 27.34
CA ILE A 190 -3.42 -13.90 28.63
C ILE A 190 -2.15 -14.71 28.94
N GLU A 191 -2.19 -16.03 28.76
CA GLU A 191 -1.03 -16.91 28.98
C GLU A 191 0.16 -16.50 28.10
N VAL A 192 -0.06 -16.43 26.79
CA VAL A 192 1.02 -16.19 25.81
C VAL A 192 1.57 -14.77 25.93
N TYR A 193 0.72 -13.77 26.19
CA TYR A 193 1.20 -12.39 26.35
C TYR A 193 1.93 -12.21 27.68
N SER A 194 1.47 -12.83 28.78
CA SER A 194 2.20 -12.84 30.06
C SER A 194 3.60 -13.44 29.92
N ASP A 195 3.71 -14.56 29.20
CA ASP A 195 4.99 -15.21 28.89
C ASP A 195 5.88 -14.28 28.04
N TRP A 196 5.31 -13.65 27.01
CA TRP A 196 6.06 -12.69 26.17
C TRP A 196 6.62 -11.53 26.98
N ILE A 197 5.82 -10.89 27.85
CA ILE A 197 6.25 -9.78 28.72
C ILE A 197 7.43 -10.22 29.59
N THR A 198 7.35 -11.41 30.18
CA THR A 198 8.38 -11.95 31.07
C THR A 198 9.69 -12.25 30.33
N GLN A 199 9.60 -12.84 29.14
CA GLN A 199 10.78 -13.30 28.39
C GLN A 199 11.40 -12.22 27.48
N ASN A 200 10.70 -11.12 27.21
CA ASN A 200 11.15 -10.06 26.29
C ASN A 200 11.12 -8.68 26.96
N PRO A 201 11.85 -8.46 28.07
CA PRO A 201 11.88 -7.17 28.75
C PRO A 201 12.44 -6.06 27.86
N GLN A 202 12.03 -4.82 28.11
CA GLN A 202 12.57 -3.66 27.40
C GLN A 202 14.10 -3.58 27.55
N PRO A 203 14.86 -3.47 26.44
CA PRO A 203 16.31 -3.30 26.53
C PRO A 203 16.69 -1.95 27.13
N ALA A 204 17.73 -1.92 27.96
CA ALA A 204 18.22 -0.68 28.59
C ALA A 204 18.88 0.29 27.58
N GLU A 205 19.47 -0.25 26.51
CA GLU A 205 20.28 0.51 25.54
C GLU A 205 19.47 1.10 24.37
N GLY A 206 18.18 0.76 24.25
CA GLY A 206 17.31 1.20 23.14
C GLY A 206 16.78 0.04 22.30
N PRO A 207 16.37 0.28 21.05
CA PRO A 207 15.76 -0.75 20.22
C PRO A 207 16.72 -1.90 19.91
N ASN A 208 16.20 -3.12 19.96
CA ASN A 208 16.84 -4.29 19.36
C ASN A 208 16.25 -4.53 17.96
N THR A 209 16.74 -5.53 17.23
CA THR A 209 16.28 -5.81 15.86
C THR A 209 15.03 -6.70 15.78
N THR A 210 14.43 -7.11 16.90
CA THR A 210 13.32 -8.06 16.94
C THR A 210 12.17 -7.59 17.83
N SER A 211 12.15 -7.95 19.11
CA SER A 211 11.03 -7.73 20.04
C SER A 211 10.74 -6.26 20.34
N TRP A 212 11.78 -5.43 20.39
CA TRP A 212 11.73 -4.00 20.69
C TRP A 212 12.24 -3.15 19.52
N TRP A 213 12.15 -3.66 18.29
CA TRP A 213 12.23 -2.81 17.11
C TRP A 213 10.97 -1.94 17.03
N GLN A 214 11.11 -0.66 16.68
CA GLN A 214 10.03 0.34 16.76
C GLN A 214 8.77 -0.11 16.00
N LEU A 215 8.92 -0.73 14.83
CA LEU A 215 7.77 -1.19 14.03
C LEU A 215 6.96 -2.28 14.76
N GLN A 216 7.63 -3.19 15.47
CA GLN A 216 6.98 -4.24 16.25
C GLN A 216 6.23 -3.65 17.44
N VAL A 217 6.87 -2.74 18.18
CA VAL A 217 6.26 -2.05 19.33
C VAL A 217 5.03 -1.25 18.87
N ALA A 218 5.15 -0.50 17.77
CA ALA A 218 4.07 0.28 17.20
C ALA A 218 2.89 -0.58 16.76
N THR A 219 3.15 -1.70 16.07
CA THR A 219 2.12 -2.67 15.66
C THR A 219 1.38 -3.23 16.89
N ARG A 220 2.12 -3.62 17.92
CA ARG A 220 1.53 -4.14 19.17
C ARG A 220 0.64 -3.12 19.86
N LEU A 221 1.02 -1.84 19.94
CA LEU A 221 0.18 -0.80 20.54
C LEU A 221 -1.15 -0.61 19.79
N ILE A 222 -1.09 -0.58 18.45
CA ILE A 222 -2.29 -0.46 17.59
C ILE A 222 -3.25 -1.65 17.77
N ASP A 223 -2.70 -2.85 17.96
CA ASP A 223 -3.51 -4.05 18.24
C ASP A 223 -4.02 -4.07 19.68
N GLN A 224 -3.20 -3.69 20.66
CA GLN A 224 -3.53 -3.74 22.09
C GLN A 224 -4.72 -2.86 22.46
N VAL A 225 -4.86 -1.67 21.85
CA VAL A 225 -6.06 -0.83 22.06
C VAL A 225 -7.34 -1.51 21.57
N GLN A 226 -7.27 -2.42 20.60
CA GLN A 226 -8.42 -3.21 20.15
C GLN A 226 -8.64 -4.45 21.03
N LEU A 227 -7.55 -5.11 21.45
CA LEU A 227 -7.61 -6.30 22.31
C LEU A 227 -8.29 -6.01 23.64
N LEU A 228 -8.02 -4.85 24.25
CA LEU A 228 -8.73 -4.38 25.44
C LEU A 228 -10.24 -4.37 25.19
N GLU A 229 -10.67 -3.74 24.10
CA GLU A 229 -12.09 -3.56 23.79
C GLU A 229 -12.82 -4.88 23.48
N TYR A 230 -12.12 -5.83 22.85
CA TYR A 230 -12.63 -7.18 22.61
C TYR A 230 -12.76 -8.01 23.88
N PHE A 231 -11.77 -7.97 24.77
CA PHE A 231 -11.68 -8.92 25.89
C PHE A 231 -12.15 -8.39 27.24
N LYS A 232 -12.26 -7.08 27.46
CA LYS A 232 -12.52 -6.47 28.78
C LYS A 232 -13.78 -6.95 29.52
N HIS A 233 -14.76 -7.53 28.80
CA HIS A 233 -15.99 -8.06 29.39
C HIS A 233 -15.92 -9.54 29.77
N SER A 234 -14.83 -10.25 29.45
CA SER A 234 -14.62 -11.62 29.94
C SER A 234 -14.40 -11.64 31.45
N ASP A 235 -14.88 -12.68 32.12
CA ASP A 235 -14.56 -12.98 33.52
C ASP A 235 -13.07 -13.31 33.73
N ASN A 236 -12.37 -13.75 32.67
CA ASN A 236 -10.93 -14.01 32.72
C ASN A 236 -10.09 -12.74 32.57
N PHE A 237 -10.70 -11.61 32.15
CA PHE A 237 -10.03 -10.31 32.17
C PHE A 237 -10.12 -9.72 33.59
N THR A 238 -9.26 -10.19 34.48
CA THR A 238 -9.31 -9.85 35.90
C THR A 238 -8.67 -8.48 36.22
N PRO A 239 -8.91 -7.90 37.41
CA PRO A 239 -8.21 -6.71 37.87
C PRO A 239 -6.68 -6.86 37.84
N GLU A 240 -6.16 -8.02 38.26
CA GLU A 240 -4.73 -8.33 38.22
C GLU A 240 -4.18 -8.27 36.79
N TRP A 241 -4.91 -8.89 35.85
CA TRP A 241 -4.52 -8.85 34.44
C TRP A 241 -4.55 -7.44 33.87
N LEU A 242 -5.58 -6.65 34.19
CA LEU A 242 -5.67 -5.25 33.76
C LEU A 242 -4.43 -4.45 34.20
N THR A 243 -4.00 -4.59 35.46
CA THR A 243 -2.80 -3.87 35.94
C THR A 243 -1.54 -4.26 35.17
N THR A 244 -1.39 -5.54 34.83
CA THR A 244 -0.25 -6.04 34.04
C THR A 244 -0.31 -5.52 32.60
N PHE A 245 -1.48 -5.61 31.96
CA PHE A 245 -1.71 -5.14 30.60
C PHE A 245 -1.43 -3.64 30.47
N LEU A 246 -1.99 -2.81 31.35
CA LEU A 246 -1.80 -1.35 31.31
C LEU A 246 -0.35 -0.96 31.56
N THR A 247 0.34 -1.65 32.49
CA THR A 247 1.76 -1.37 32.76
C THR A 247 2.64 -1.67 31.54
N SER A 248 2.44 -2.81 30.89
CA SER A 248 3.17 -3.17 29.67
C SER A 248 2.79 -2.28 28.48
N PHE A 249 1.54 -1.85 28.38
CA PHE A 249 1.08 -0.90 27.35
C PHE A 249 1.79 0.45 27.50
N ALA A 250 1.81 1.00 28.71
CA ALA A 250 2.48 2.27 29.00
C ALA A 250 3.99 2.21 28.73
N GLU A 251 4.66 1.11 29.12
CA GLU A 251 6.08 0.88 28.83
C GLU A 251 6.38 0.93 27.32
N GLN A 252 5.55 0.27 26.51
CA GLN A 252 5.70 0.25 25.05
C GLN A 252 5.48 1.65 24.43
N ALA A 253 4.49 2.41 24.91
CA ALA A 253 4.23 3.76 24.41
C ALA A 253 5.36 4.74 24.81
N ASP A 254 5.82 4.68 26.06
CA ASP A 254 6.96 5.48 26.55
C ASP A 254 8.26 5.14 25.80
N PHE A 255 8.47 3.86 25.46
CA PHE A 255 9.59 3.44 24.63
C PHE A 255 9.58 4.11 23.26
N LEU A 256 8.42 4.17 22.59
CA LEU A 256 8.32 4.84 21.29
C LEU A 256 8.49 6.36 21.38
N VAL A 257 8.13 7.01 22.50
CA VAL A 257 8.49 8.42 22.68
C VAL A 257 10.00 8.59 22.86
N LYS A 258 10.62 7.72 23.66
CA LYS A 258 12.05 7.78 23.99
C LYS A 258 12.95 7.48 22.81
N TYR A 259 12.55 6.58 21.92
CA TYR A 259 13.34 6.09 20.79
C TYR A 259 12.58 6.28 19.46
N PRO A 260 12.45 7.52 18.96
CA PRO A 260 11.98 7.76 17.60
C PRO A 260 12.85 6.99 16.61
N TYR A 261 12.24 6.34 15.62
CA TYR A 261 12.98 5.79 14.49
C TYR A 261 13.79 6.91 13.84
N ALA A 262 15.08 6.66 13.62
CA ALA A 262 16.04 7.71 13.28
C ALA A 262 15.89 8.19 11.84
N GLU A 263 15.33 7.34 10.97
CA GLU A 263 15.10 7.63 9.56
C GLU A 263 13.62 7.94 9.33
N SER A 264 13.30 8.54 8.18
CA SER A 264 11.92 8.69 7.72
C SER A 264 11.41 7.36 7.15
N GLY A 265 10.18 7.36 6.63
CA GLY A 265 9.56 6.21 5.98
C GLY A 265 8.52 5.52 6.85
N ASN A 266 8.10 4.33 6.42
CA ASN A 266 6.95 3.63 7.00
C ASN A 266 7.08 3.35 8.50
N ILE A 267 8.27 3.01 9.00
CA ILE A 267 8.48 2.71 10.44
C ILE A 267 8.15 3.94 11.30
N LEU A 268 8.64 5.12 10.92
CA LEU A 268 8.40 6.35 11.68
C LEU A 268 6.92 6.76 11.61
N VAL A 269 6.26 6.58 10.47
CA VAL A 269 4.80 6.81 10.34
C VAL A 269 4.00 5.87 11.22
N THR A 270 4.28 4.56 11.19
CA THR A 270 3.59 3.59 12.05
C THR A 270 3.82 3.87 13.53
N GLN A 271 5.03 4.32 13.90
CA GLN A 271 5.33 4.78 15.25
C GLN A 271 4.49 6.00 15.64
N GLY A 272 4.37 7.00 14.77
CA GLY A 272 3.51 8.17 14.98
C GLY A 272 2.05 7.77 15.17
N GLN A 273 1.52 6.90 14.31
CA GLN A 273 0.16 6.37 14.41
C GLN A 273 -0.09 5.64 15.73
N ALA A 274 0.84 4.78 16.16
CA ALA A 274 0.72 4.04 17.40
C ALA A 274 0.69 4.96 18.62
N LEU A 275 1.51 6.02 18.63
CA LEU A 275 1.51 7.03 19.68
C LEU A 275 0.22 7.86 19.71
N ILE A 276 -0.33 8.21 18.54
CA ILE A 276 -1.65 8.86 18.45
C ILE A 276 -2.73 7.90 18.99
N ALA A 277 -2.75 6.65 18.54
CA ALA A 277 -3.71 5.65 19.01
C ALA A 277 -3.63 5.46 20.53
N ALA A 278 -2.43 5.33 21.09
CA ALA A 278 -2.23 5.23 22.53
C ALA A 278 -2.72 6.47 23.28
N GLY A 279 -2.36 7.67 22.81
CA GLY A 279 -2.74 8.93 23.47
C GLY A 279 -4.23 9.25 23.39
N VAL A 280 -4.90 8.89 22.28
CA VAL A 280 -6.34 9.12 22.07
C VAL A 280 -7.20 8.09 22.79
N LEU A 281 -6.83 6.82 22.72
CA LEU A 281 -7.69 5.71 23.17
C LEU A 281 -7.42 5.27 24.62
N MET A 282 -6.34 5.76 25.23
CA MET A 282 -5.98 5.52 26.64
C MET A 282 -5.68 6.84 27.37
N PRO A 283 -6.58 7.85 27.33
CA PRO A 283 -6.34 9.19 27.89
C PRO A 283 -6.20 9.22 29.42
N GLU A 284 -6.53 8.11 30.09
CA GLU A 284 -6.43 7.96 31.54
C GLU A 284 -4.97 7.83 32.02
N LEU A 285 -4.04 7.47 31.13
CA LEU A 285 -2.62 7.34 31.46
C LEU A 285 -1.95 8.72 31.53
N LYS A 286 -1.11 8.96 32.54
CA LYS A 286 -0.47 10.27 32.79
C LYS A 286 0.29 10.81 31.58
N ASN A 287 0.92 9.91 30.82
CA ASN A 287 1.72 10.26 29.64
C ASN A 287 0.92 10.29 28.32
N ALA A 288 -0.39 9.99 28.34
CA ALA A 288 -1.21 9.89 27.11
C ALA A 288 -1.18 11.17 26.27
N GLN A 289 -1.23 12.35 26.91
CA GLN A 289 -1.13 13.62 26.20
C GLN A 289 0.23 13.81 25.52
N ASN A 290 1.33 13.37 26.16
CA ASN A 290 2.67 13.40 25.58
C ASN A 290 2.79 12.44 24.39
N TRP A 291 2.20 11.25 24.48
CA TRP A 291 2.14 10.30 23.36
C TRP A 291 1.39 10.90 22.17
N LEU A 292 0.20 11.48 22.42
CA LEU A 292 -0.58 12.15 21.39
C LEU A 292 0.20 13.28 20.73
N ASP A 293 0.81 14.18 21.51
CA ASP A 293 1.55 15.32 20.99
C ASP A 293 2.77 14.88 20.17
N LYS A 294 3.52 13.87 20.65
CA LYS A 294 4.65 13.31 19.92
C LYS A 294 4.20 12.64 18.63
N GLY A 295 3.13 11.85 18.67
CA GLY A 295 2.56 11.17 17.51
C GLY A 295 2.06 12.15 16.45
N CYS A 296 1.30 13.18 16.83
CA CYS A 296 0.86 14.24 15.92
C CYS A 296 2.03 15.04 15.34
N SER A 297 3.06 15.33 16.14
CA SER A 297 4.27 15.98 15.63
C SER A 297 4.97 15.14 14.57
N ILE A 298 5.04 13.82 14.74
CA ILE A 298 5.60 12.91 13.73
C ILE A 298 4.70 12.91 12.48
N ALA A 299 3.39 12.73 12.64
CA ALA A 299 2.46 12.68 11.51
C ALA A 299 2.50 13.97 10.67
N ASN A 300 2.52 15.15 11.31
CA ASN A 300 2.60 16.44 10.63
C ASN A 300 3.93 16.64 9.89
N ALA A 301 5.04 16.12 10.42
CA ALA A 301 6.33 16.16 9.74
C ALA A 301 6.37 15.17 8.56
N GLU A 302 5.93 13.94 8.77
CA GLU A 302 6.03 12.86 7.79
C GLU A 302 5.06 13.01 6.63
N VAL A 303 3.85 13.55 6.83
CA VAL A 303 2.93 13.80 5.70
C VAL A 303 3.54 14.79 4.71
N LYS A 304 4.35 15.75 5.18
CA LYS A 304 5.07 16.71 4.34
C LYS A 304 6.35 16.10 3.75
N ASN A 305 7.01 15.23 4.50
CA ASN A 305 8.27 14.65 4.06
C ASN A 305 8.09 13.51 3.06
N GLN A 306 7.02 12.72 3.18
CA GLN A 306 6.83 11.51 2.37
C GLN A 306 6.21 11.78 1.01
N PHE A 307 5.41 12.84 0.88
CA PHE A 307 4.80 13.22 -0.39
C PHE A 307 5.54 14.40 -1.03
N MET A 308 5.82 14.26 -2.32
CA MET A 308 6.36 15.33 -3.16
C MET A 308 5.24 16.31 -3.55
N ALA A 309 5.61 17.45 -4.15
CA ALA A 309 4.65 18.50 -4.47
C ALA A 309 3.63 18.07 -5.54
N ASP A 310 3.97 17.07 -6.35
CA ASP A 310 3.07 16.42 -7.31
C ASP A 310 2.16 15.33 -6.70
N GLY A 311 2.21 15.13 -5.38
CA GLY A 311 1.39 14.18 -4.63
C GLY A 311 1.99 12.77 -4.53
N TRP A 312 3.04 12.46 -5.28
CA TRP A 312 3.64 11.13 -5.22
C TRP A 312 4.39 10.88 -3.92
N HIS A 313 4.36 9.62 -3.48
CA HIS A 313 5.23 9.18 -2.41
C HIS A 313 6.67 9.12 -2.92
N LYS A 314 7.65 9.57 -2.12
CA LYS A 314 9.06 9.66 -2.50
C LYS A 314 9.71 8.34 -2.93
N GLU A 315 9.16 7.18 -2.52
CA GLU A 315 9.66 5.88 -2.99
C GLU A 315 9.25 5.52 -4.43
N MET A 316 8.36 6.31 -5.06
CA MET A 316 7.96 6.15 -6.47
C MET A 316 7.41 4.74 -6.81
N SER A 317 6.92 3.99 -5.81
CA SER A 317 6.19 2.74 -6.02
C SER A 317 4.72 2.95 -5.70
N LEU A 318 3.82 2.57 -6.62
CA LEU A 318 2.37 2.68 -6.39
C LEU A 318 1.92 1.86 -5.18
N HIS A 319 2.56 0.70 -4.93
CA HIS A 319 2.24 -0.13 -3.77
C HIS A 319 2.47 0.62 -2.45
N TYR A 320 3.67 1.16 -2.28
CA TYR A 320 4.04 1.91 -1.08
C TYR A 320 3.32 3.25 -0.99
N HIS A 321 3.04 3.90 -2.13
CA HIS A 321 2.23 5.10 -2.19
C HIS A 321 0.82 4.89 -1.61
N ILE A 322 0.11 3.84 -2.04
CA ILE A 322 -1.23 3.53 -1.52
C ILE A 322 -1.15 3.19 -0.02
N SER A 323 -0.10 2.49 0.41
CA SER A 323 0.11 2.17 1.83
C SER A 323 0.26 3.45 2.67
N ALA A 324 1.13 4.38 2.27
CA ALA A 324 1.34 5.64 2.98
C ALA A 324 0.05 6.47 3.04
N VAL A 325 -0.71 6.54 1.94
CA VAL A 325 -2.01 7.22 1.92
C VAL A 325 -3.00 6.58 2.90
N ALA A 326 -3.04 5.24 2.96
CA ALA A 326 -3.89 4.54 3.91
C ALA A 326 -3.50 4.85 5.37
N ASP A 327 -2.21 4.91 5.67
CA ASP A 327 -1.71 5.20 7.02
C ASP A 327 -2.12 6.60 7.51
N PHE A 328 -1.97 7.61 6.66
CA PHE A 328 -2.42 8.96 6.99
C PHE A 328 -3.94 9.11 7.00
N TYR A 329 -4.67 8.36 6.16
CA TYR A 329 -6.13 8.29 6.23
C TYR A 329 -6.61 7.78 7.60
N GLU A 330 -6.05 6.67 8.11
CA GLU A 330 -6.46 6.13 9.42
C GLU A 330 -6.14 7.12 10.55
N THR A 331 -5.03 7.86 10.44
CA THR A 331 -4.66 8.93 11.37
C THR A 331 -5.73 10.03 11.41
N ILE A 332 -6.14 10.53 10.24
CA ILE A 332 -7.17 11.57 10.14
C ILE A 332 -8.49 11.07 10.73
N ARG A 333 -8.91 9.84 10.41
CA ARG A 333 -10.14 9.25 10.91
C ARG A 333 -10.17 9.18 12.43
N LEU A 334 -9.10 8.67 13.05
CA LEU A 334 -9.00 8.58 14.50
C LEU A 334 -9.07 9.98 15.15
N ILE A 335 -8.34 10.94 14.62
CA ILE A 335 -8.33 12.33 15.12
C ILE A 335 -9.71 12.99 14.99
N GLN A 336 -10.39 12.82 13.84
CA GLN A 336 -11.71 13.39 13.59
C GLN A 336 -12.78 12.79 14.50
N ALA A 337 -12.81 11.46 14.65
CA ALA A 337 -13.77 10.77 15.52
C ALA A 337 -13.69 11.25 16.98
N ASN A 338 -12.50 11.65 17.42
CA ASN A 338 -12.26 12.15 18.78
C ASN A 338 -12.21 13.69 18.87
N LYS A 339 -12.61 14.42 17.82
CA LYS A 339 -12.70 15.89 17.78
C LYS A 339 -11.36 16.60 18.05
N LEU A 340 -10.25 16.00 17.62
CA LEU A 340 -8.89 16.50 17.85
C LEU A 340 -8.25 17.14 16.60
N THR A 341 -9.05 17.54 15.61
CA THR A 341 -8.56 18.02 14.30
C THR A 341 -7.55 19.16 14.38
N SER A 342 -7.60 20.00 15.43
CA SER A 342 -6.63 21.07 15.67
C SER A 342 -5.21 20.59 16.01
N LYS A 343 -5.00 19.28 16.24
CA LYS A 343 -3.69 18.67 16.45
C LYS A 343 -2.96 18.35 15.14
N LEU A 344 -3.68 18.26 14.03
CA LEU A 344 -3.10 18.09 12.70
C LEU A 344 -2.87 19.45 12.05
N ASP A 345 -1.87 19.52 11.18
CA ASP A 345 -1.62 20.73 10.41
C ASP A 345 -2.82 21.08 9.51
N PRO A 346 -3.16 22.38 9.32
CA PRO A 346 -4.29 22.77 8.47
C PRO A 346 -4.20 22.26 7.03
N GLU A 347 -2.99 22.07 6.51
CA GLU A 347 -2.70 21.59 5.16
C GLU A 347 -2.60 20.05 5.07
N PHE A 348 -2.73 19.32 6.18
CA PHE A 348 -2.55 17.86 6.23
C PHE A 348 -3.44 17.14 5.20
N ASN A 349 -4.70 17.58 5.08
CA ASN A 349 -5.66 17.03 4.13
C ASN A 349 -5.30 17.35 2.67
N GLU A 350 -4.63 18.47 2.40
CA GLU A 350 -4.25 18.87 1.04
C GLU A 350 -3.14 17.97 0.49
N TYR A 351 -2.13 17.64 1.31
CA TYR A 351 -1.12 16.65 0.95
C TYR A 351 -1.77 15.30 0.60
N LEU A 352 -2.71 14.85 1.44
CA LEU A 352 -3.38 13.58 1.22
C LEU A 352 -4.33 13.60 0.01
N ARG A 353 -4.95 14.75 -0.29
CA ARG A 353 -5.78 14.93 -1.49
C ARG A 353 -4.93 14.74 -2.75
N SER A 354 -3.82 15.46 -2.86
CA SER A 354 -2.90 15.34 -4.00
C SER A 354 -2.34 13.92 -4.12
N ALA A 355 -2.03 13.26 -3.00
CA ALA A 355 -1.62 11.87 -3.01
C ALA A 355 -2.74 10.94 -3.50
N ALA A 356 -3.97 11.08 -3.01
CA ALA A 356 -5.09 10.26 -3.46
C ALA A 356 -5.40 10.43 -4.97
N GLU A 357 -5.17 11.62 -5.54
CA GLU A 357 -5.33 11.88 -6.98
C GLU A 357 -4.38 11.05 -7.86
N VAL A 358 -3.19 10.69 -7.36
CA VAL A 358 -2.25 9.82 -8.08
C VAL A 358 -2.94 8.50 -8.46
N LEU A 359 -3.70 7.90 -7.54
CA LEU A 359 -4.36 6.62 -7.77
C LEU A 359 -5.39 6.68 -8.91
N ILE A 360 -6.04 7.83 -9.12
CA ILE A 360 -6.95 8.04 -10.25
C ILE A 360 -6.18 7.81 -11.56
N HIS A 361 -5.04 8.45 -11.71
CA HIS A 361 -4.26 8.41 -12.96
C HIS A 361 -3.50 7.10 -13.16
N PHE A 362 -3.26 6.34 -12.09
CA PHE A 362 -2.60 5.03 -12.09
C PHE A 362 -3.58 3.85 -12.08
N THR A 363 -4.88 4.11 -12.21
CA THR A 363 -5.91 3.09 -12.42
C THR A 363 -6.28 3.02 -13.90
N TYR A 364 -6.12 1.86 -14.52
CA TYR A 364 -6.47 1.63 -15.92
C TYR A 364 -8.00 1.57 -16.13
N PRO A 365 -8.50 1.96 -17.31
CA PRO A 365 -9.95 2.02 -17.59
C PRO A 365 -10.72 0.70 -17.47
N ASN A 366 -10.06 -0.45 -17.62
CA ASN A 366 -10.68 -1.76 -17.38
C ASN A 366 -11.21 -1.92 -15.95
N TYR A 367 -10.76 -1.10 -15.00
CA TYR A 367 -11.35 -0.96 -13.66
C TYR A 367 -12.88 -0.75 -13.67
N PHE A 368 -13.39 -0.02 -14.66
CA PHE A 368 -14.82 0.28 -14.79
C PHE A 368 -15.65 -0.85 -15.41
N GLU A 369 -15.04 -1.97 -15.77
CA GLU A 369 -15.75 -3.16 -16.25
C GLU A 369 -15.49 -4.34 -15.32
N LYS A 370 -16.45 -5.28 -15.24
CA LYS A 370 -16.28 -6.51 -14.46
C LYS A 370 -15.16 -7.37 -15.07
N GLY A 371 -14.23 -7.81 -14.22
CA GLY A 371 -13.16 -8.69 -14.64
C GLY A 371 -12.24 -9.09 -13.48
N SER A 372 -11.27 -9.95 -13.79
CA SER A 372 -10.20 -10.41 -12.88
C SER A 372 -8.79 -10.06 -13.37
N ASP A 373 -8.73 -9.36 -14.49
CA ASP A 373 -7.55 -8.72 -15.07
C ASP A 373 -7.00 -7.62 -14.16
N TYR A 374 -5.71 -7.33 -14.33
CA TYR A 374 -5.02 -6.31 -13.55
C TYR A 374 -5.34 -4.90 -14.04
N ILE A 375 -5.47 -3.97 -13.09
CA ILE A 375 -6.04 -2.64 -13.30
C ILE A 375 -5.07 -1.50 -12.93
N VAL A 376 -3.82 -1.82 -12.62
CA VAL A 376 -2.77 -0.85 -12.23
C VAL A 376 -1.42 -1.23 -12.88
N PRO A 377 -0.47 -0.28 -13.05
CA PRO A 377 0.86 -0.58 -13.53
C PRO A 377 1.75 -1.25 -12.48
N GLY A 378 2.83 -1.87 -12.95
CA GLY A 378 3.81 -2.59 -12.13
C GLY A 378 5.20 -1.95 -12.05
N PHE A 379 5.32 -0.63 -12.24
CA PHE A 379 6.60 0.07 -12.19
C PHE A 379 7.25 -0.03 -10.81
N ASN A 380 8.60 -0.01 -10.79
CA ASN A 380 9.37 -0.07 -9.56
C ASN A 380 8.97 -1.29 -8.72
N ASP A 381 9.14 -1.19 -7.41
CA ASP A 381 8.68 -2.21 -6.47
C ASP A 381 7.17 -2.15 -6.20
N SER A 382 6.38 -2.26 -7.27
CA SER A 382 4.93 -2.35 -7.24
C SER A 382 4.45 -3.60 -7.97
N TRP A 383 3.45 -4.28 -7.43
CA TRP A 383 2.93 -5.52 -8.01
C TRP A 383 1.40 -5.52 -8.02
N LYS A 384 0.84 -6.19 -9.03
CA LYS A 384 -0.57 -6.05 -9.39
C LYS A 384 -1.50 -6.95 -8.58
N SER A 385 -0.99 -8.04 -7.99
CA SER A 385 -1.78 -9.07 -7.30
C SER A 385 -2.53 -8.59 -6.06
N ASN A 386 -2.07 -7.52 -5.40
CA ASN A 386 -2.74 -6.95 -4.22
C ASN A 386 -3.88 -5.99 -4.58
N TRP A 387 -3.91 -5.49 -5.82
CA TRP A 387 -4.71 -4.33 -6.21
C TRP A 387 -5.92 -4.74 -7.05
N SER A 388 -6.75 -5.61 -6.47
CA SER A 388 -8.04 -5.97 -7.07
C SER A 388 -8.96 -4.75 -7.20
N ARG A 389 -9.96 -4.82 -8.09
CA ARG A 389 -11.01 -3.79 -8.20
C ARG A 389 -11.68 -3.48 -6.87
N SER A 390 -11.90 -4.49 -6.04
CA SER A 390 -12.49 -4.35 -4.70
C SER A 390 -11.55 -3.64 -3.73
N THR A 391 -10.25 -3.92 -3.79
CA THR A 391 -9.25 -3.23 -2.97
C THR A 391 -9.18 -1.76 -3.36
N ILE A 392 -9.07 -1.48 -4.66
CA ILE A 392 -8.97 -0.13 -5.20
C ILE A 392 -10.25 0.67 -4.98
N SER A 393 -11.45 0.07 -5.13
CA SER A 393 -12.71 0.78 -4.83
C SER A 393 -12.85 1.13 -3.36
N LYS A 394 -12.38 0.29 -2.43
CA LYS A 394 -12.35 0.64 -1.00
C LYS A 394 -11.47 1.86 -0.73
N ASN A 395 -10.34 1.98 -1.43
CA ASN A 395 -9.50 3.18 -1.33
C ASN A 395 -10.26 4.42 -1.82
N PHE A 396 -10.90 4.36 -3.00
CA PHE A 396 -11.69 5.50 -3.49
C PHE A 396 -12.89 5.84 -2.59
N ILE A 397 -13.56 4.86 -1.99
CA ILE A 397 -14.61 5.11 -0.98
C ILE A 397 -14.03 5.90 0.20
N LYS A 398 -12.90 5.47 0.76
CA LYS A 398 -12.19 6.21 1.82
C LYS A 398 -11.85 7.64 1.38
N TYR A 399 -11.42 7.85 0.13
CA TYR A 399 -11.11 9.18 -0.38
C TYR A 399 -12.36 10.05 -0.51
N THR A 400 -13.51 9.49 -0.91
CA THR A 400 -14.78 10.23 -0.94
C THR A 400 -15.28 10.62 0.44
N GLU A 401 -14.94 9.85 1.49
CA GLU A 401 -15.27 10.20 2.88
C GLU A 401 -14.49 11.42 3.37
N LEU A 402 -13.20 11.53 2.99
CA LEU A 402 -12.37 12.70 3.32
C LEU A 402 -12.65 13.91 2.42
N PHE A 403 -12.95 13.66 1.14
CA PHE A 403 -13.06 14.66 0.09
C PHE A 403 -14.41 14.54 -0.64
N PRO A 404 -15.54 14.76 0.05
CA PRO A 404 -16.88 14.58 -0.51
C PRO A 404 -17.22 15.61 -1.60
N ASP A 405 -16.41 16.64 -1.78
CA ASP A 405 -16.50 17.64 -2.84
C ASP A 405 -15.88 17.17 -4.16
N SER A 406 -15.00 16.16 -4.13
CA SER A 406 -14.33 15.67 -5.34
C SER A 406 -15.24 14.79 -6.19
N GLU A 407 -15.69 15.33 -7.32
CA GLU A 407 -16.44 14.60 -8.34
C GLU A 407 -15.64 13.46 -8.99
N GLU A 408 -14.31 13.52 -8.96
CA GLU A 408 -13.41 12.53 -9.58
C GLU A 408 -13.27 11.28 -8.70
N PHE A 409 -12.99 11.46 -7.40
CA PHE A 409 -13.08 10.35 -6.43
C PHE A 409 -14.47 9.70 -6.41
N LYS A 410 -15.57 10.48 -6.50
CA LYS A 410 -16.92 9.91 -6.60
C LYS A 410 -17.07 9.03 -7.83
N TYR A 411 -16.54 9.47 -8.97
CA TYR A 411 -16.60 8.69 -10.21
C TYR A 411 -15.84 7.37 -10.05
N MET A 412 -14.60 7.44 -9.55
CA MET A 412 -13.80 6.24 -9.31
C MET A 412 -14.48 5.28 -8.33
N ALA A 413 -15.05 5.78 -7.22
CA ALA A 413 -15.71 4.95 -6.21
C ALA A 413 -16.98 4.24 -6.72
N THR A 414 -17.71 4.86 -7.65
CA THR A 414 -19.06 4.42 -8.05
C THR A 414 -19.13 3.74 -9.41
N ALA A 415 -18.25 4.09 -10.35
CA ALA A 415 -18.24 3.52 -11.71
C ALA A 415 -17.59 2.13 -11.80
N VAL A 416 -16.85 1.71 -10.76
CA VAL A 416 -16.18 0.41 -10.70
C VAL A 416 -17.11 -0.76 -11.09
N ASN A 417 -16.59 -1.74 -11.83
CA ASN A 417 -17.36 -2.93 -12.22
C ASN A 417 -18.68 -2.65 -12.98
N GLY A 418 -18.76 -1.53 -13.72
CA GLY A 418 -19.95 -1.09 -14.43
C GLY A 418 -21.03 -0.56 -13.48
N GLY A 419 -20.62 0.00 -12.34
CA GLY A 419 -21.52 0.61 -11.38
C GLY A 419 -22.14 1.91 -11.91
N ASN A 420 -23.16 2.39 -11.20
CA ASN A 420 -23.84 3.64 -11.55
C ASN A 420 -22.93 4.83 -11.21
N ALA A 421 -22.16 5.28 -12.20
CA ALA A 421 -21.22 6.37 -12.06
C ALA A 421 -21.89 7.67 -11.56
N GLN A 422 -21.26 8.30 -10.58
CA GLN A 422 -21.59 9.62 -10.05
C GLN A 422 -20.36 10.50 -10.10
N GLY A 423 -20.52 11.80 -10.35
CA GLY A 423 -19.39 12.71 -10.56
C GLY A 423 -18.86 12.68 -11.98
N LYS A 424 -17.58 12.99 -12.17
CA LYS A 424 -16.95 13.13 -13.50
C LYS A 424 -15.50 12.67 -13.47
N THR A 425 -14.99 12.22 -14.61
CA THR A 425 -13.56 11.94 -14.78
C THR A 425 -12.76 13.23 -14.92
N PRO A 426 -11.44 13.20 -14.68
CA PRO A 426 -10.55 14.27 -15.12
C PRO A 426 -10.57 14.45 -16.64
N GLY A 427 -9.93 15.53 -17.13
CA GLY A 427 -9.68 15.73 -18.55
C GLY A 427 -8.73 14.69 -19.17
N ASN A 428 -8.47 14.83 -20.47
CA ASN A 428 -7.59 13.94 -21.24
C ASN A 428 -6.21 14.55 -21.55
N ASP A 429 -5.89 15.69 -20.93
CA ASP A 429 -4.59 16.33 -21.05
C ASP A 429 -3.50 15.44 -20.44
N ILE A 430 -2.25 15.67 -20.84
CA ILE A 430 -1.11 14.96 -20.27
C ILE A 430 -1.07 15.26 -18.77
N LYS A 431 -1.24 14.23 -17.93
CA LYS A 431 -1.00 14.38 -16.49
C LYS A 431 0.49 14.19 -16.23
N VAL A 432 1.10 15.21 -15.64
CA VAL A 432 2.53 15.24 -15.28
C VAL A 432 2.66 15.14 -13.78
N PHE A 433 3.46 14.17 -13.33
CA PHE A 433 4.02 14.08 -11.98
C PHE A 433 5.52 14.32 -12.12
N GLY A 434 5.92 15.59 -12.12
CA GLY A 434 7.25 16.02 -12.51
C GLY A 434 8.35 15.75 -11.49
N ASP A 435 7.99 15.61 -10.20
CA ASP A 435 8.95 15.31 -9.14
C ASP A 435 9.22 13.81 -9.09
N ALA A 436 8.17 12.99 -9.15
CA ALA A 436 8.29 11.53 -9.25
C ALA A 436 8.80 11.06 -10.62
N GLY A 437 8.60 11.86 -11.65
CA GLY A 437 8.93 11.50 -13.03
C GLY A 437 7.94 10.50 -13.65
N TYR A 438 6.64 10.68 -13.43
CA TYR A 438 5.60 9.90 -14.11
C TYR A 438 4.77 10.77 -15.05
N TYR A 439 4.46 10.25 -16.24
CA TYR A 439 3.69 10.98 -17.25
C TYR A 439 2.59 10.11 -17.83
N VAL A 440 1.35 10.60 -17.87
CA VAL A 440 0.20 9.84 -18.35
C VAL A 440 -0.41 10.52 -19.56
N MET A 441 -0.39 9.84 -20.70
CA MET A 441 -1.10 10.23 -21.92
C MET A 441 -2.35 9.36 -22.09
N ARG A 442 -3.49 9.97 -22.41
CA ARG A 442 -4.74 9.24 -22.63
C ARG A 442 -5.64 9.91 -23.67
N ASN A 443 -6.55 9.14 -24.26
CA ASN A 443 -7.64 9.67 -25.10
C ASN A 443 -9.03 9.56 -24.45
N GLY A 444 -9.11 9.01 -23.23
CA GLY A 444 -10.35 8.89 -22.48
C GLY A 444 -10.20 8.07 -21.20
N TRP A 445 -11.35 7.76 -20.61
CA TRP A 445 -11.49 7.01 -19.35
C TRP A 445 -12.39 5.78 -19.50
N GLU A 446 -12.96 5.56 -20.68
CA GLU A 446 -13.78 4.38 -20.96
C GLU A 446 -12.90 3.13 -21.09
N PRO A 447 -13.41 1.92 -20.81
CA PRO A 447 -12.64 0.69 -20.99
C PRO A 447 -12.01 0.54 -22.38
N SER A 448 -12.62 1.11 -23.42
CA SER A 448 -12.10 1.10 -24.81
C SER A 448 -10.97 2.11 -25.07
N SER A 449 -10.68 3.01 -24.13
CA SER A 449 -9.67 4.05 -24.28
C SER A 449 -8.24 3.51 -24.37
N THR A 450 -7.33 4.40 -24.74
CA THR A 450 -5.89 4.20 -24.76
C THR A 450 -5.26 5.02 -23.64
N VAL A 451 -4.39 4.39 -22.85
CA VAL A 451 -3.62 5.02 -21.77
C VAL A 451 -2.19 4.53 -21.84
N MET A 452 -1.24 5.45 -21.96
CA MET A 452 0.18 5.16 -21.87
C MET A 452 0.75 5.88 -20.65
N ILE A 453 1.42 5.13 -19.77
CA ILE A 453 2.06 5.67 -18.57
C ILE A 453 3.56 5.47 -18.72
N PHE A 454 4.32 6.56 -18.61
CA PHE A 454 5.77 6.55 -18.67
C PHE A 454 6.36 6.70 -17.28
N SER A 455 7.43 5.94 -17.00
CA SER A 455 8.31 6.10 -15.85
C SER A 455 9.62 6.77 -16.30
N ASN A 456 10.02 7.84 -15.63
CA ASN A 456 11.31 8.48 -15.77
C ASN A 456 11.73 9.05 -14.40
N ASN A 457 11.91 8.15 -13.44
CA ASN A 457 12.06 8.49 -12.04
C ASN A 457 13.30 9.32 -11.71
N LYS A 458 13.23 10.02 -10.58
CA LYS A 458 14.32 10.85 -10.07
C LYS A 458 14.63 10.48 -8.63
N SER A 459 15.88 10.09 -8.37
CA SER A 459 16.35 9.84 -7.01
C SER A 459 16.16 11.08 -6.13
N ASN A 460 15.77 10.83 -4.88
CA ASN A 460 15.50 11.84 -3.86
C ASN A 460 16.07 11.39 -2.51
N ASP A 461 15.78 12.13 -1.45
CA ASP A 461 16.32 11.91 -0.10
C ASP A 461 15.83 10.61 0.59
N ILE A 462 14.76 9.98 0.09
CA ILE A 462 14.29 8.66 0.57
C ILE A 462 14.67 7.56 -0.42
N SER A 463 14.59 7.83 -1.73
CA SER A 463 15.00 6.91 -2.79
C SER A 463 16.34 7.32 -3.41
N ILE A 464 17.43 7.02 -2.69
CA ILE A 464 18.77 7.60 -2.96
C ILE A 464 19.59 6.85 -4.01
N ASP A 465 19.38 5.54 -4.18
CA ASP A 465 20.18 4.68 -5.04
C ASP A 465 19.32 3.68 -5.84
N LEU A 466 19.97 2.95 -6.74
CA LEU A 466 19.36 1.93 -7.60
C LEU A 466 19.82 0.51 -7.24
N GLU A 467 20.31 0.33 -6.01
CA GLU A 467 20.80 -0.96 -5.53
C GLU A 467 19.67 -1.98 -5.42
N ARG A 468 20.01 -3.26 -5.29
CA ARG A 468 19.03 -4.36 -5.28
C ARG A 468 17.96 -4.28 -4.17
N TRP A 469 18.24 -3.55 -3.09
CA TRP A 469 17.30 -3.29 -1.99
C TRP A 469 16.44 -2.03 -2.21
N SER A 470 16.81 -1.17 -3.15
CA SER A 470 16.03 0.02 -3.48
C SER A 470 14.69 -0.36 -4.11
N HIS A 471 13.64 0.35 -3.74
CA HIS A 471 12.34 0.19 -4.38
C HIS A 471 12.26 0.85 -5.76
N ASN A 472 13.18 1.78 -6.06
CA ASN A 472 13.33 2.37 -7.38
C ASN A 472 14.21 1.47 -8.25
N GLN A 473 13.70 1.09 -9.42
CA GLN A 473 14.39 0.25 -10.38
C GLN A 473 15.12 1.12 -11.40
N PRO A 474 16.23 0.64 -12.01
CA PRO A 474 16.90 1.36 -13.08
C PRO A 474 16.07 1.28 -14.38
N ASP A 475 14.84 1.81 -14.39
CA ASP A 475 13.86 1.61 -15.47
C ASP A 475 13.55 2.88 -16.28
N ASN A 476 14.22 4.01 -15.98
CA ASN A 476 14.00 5.31 -16.60
C ASN A 476 13.75 5.24 -18.12
N GLY A 477 12.63 5.81 -18.52
CA GLY A 477 12.14 5.83 -19.89
C GLY A 477 11.15 4.72 -20.21
N THR A 478 11.02 3.68 -19.38
CA THR A 478 10.03 2.61 -19.58
C THR A 478 8.59 3.13 -19.61
N PHE A 479 7.70 2.30 -20.14
CA PHE A 479 6.28 2.59 -20.20
C PHE A 479 5.44 1.32 -20.13
N GLU A 480 4.20 1.49 -19.71
CA GLU A 480 3.12 0.54 -19.95
C GLU A 480 2.08 1.16 -20.89
N LEU A 481 1.43 0.32 -21.71
CA LEU A 481 0.45 0.76 -22.70
C LEU A 481 -0.82 -0.09 -22.64
N TYR A 482 -1.88 0.53 -22.16
CA TYR A 482 -3.24 0.01 -22.19
C TYR A 482 -3.96 0.50 -23.45
N ILE A 483 -4.54 -0.43 -24.22
CA ILE A 483 -5.44 -0.13 -25.34
C ILE A 483 -6.62 -1.09 -25.26
N ASN A 484 -7.83 -0.56 -25.13
CA ASN A 484 -9.07 -1.32 -25.22
C ASN A 484 -9.05 -2.63 -24.41
N LYS A 485 -8.90 -2.50 -23.09
CA LYS A 485 -8.92 -3.62 -22.11
C LYS A 485 -7.69 -4.53 -22.10
N ARG A 486 -6.70 -4.30 -22.97
CA ARG A 486 -5.44 -5.06 -22.98
C ARG A 486 -4.27 -4.15 -22.66
N ASN A 487 -3.44 -4.57 -21.72
CA ASN A 487 -2.11 -3.98 -21.53
C ASN A 487 -1.12 -4.70 -22.44
N PHE A 488 -0.66 -4.02 -23.48
CA PHE A 488 0.24 -4.56 -24.50
C PHE A 488 1.70 -4.58 -24.07
N PHE A 489 2.05 -3.78 -23.07
CA PHE A 489 3.41 -3.63 -22.55
C PHE A 489 3.38 -3.61 -21.03
N PRO A 490 2.91 -4.67 -20.35
CA PRO A 490 2.95 -4.70 -18.90
C PRO A 490 4.41 -4.66 -18.43
N ASP A 491 4.68 -4.07 -17.28
CA ASP A 491 6.02 -4.06 -16.70
C ASP A 491 6.48 -5.50 -16.35
N SER A 492 7.80 -5.72 -16.25
CA SER A 492 8.37 -6.97 -15.73
C SER A 492 7.94 -7.22 -14.29
N GLY A 493 7.80 -6.16 -13.48
CA GLY A 493 7.40 -6.24 -12.09
C GLY A 493 8.52 -6.73 -11.17
N VAL A 494 8.16 -7.28 -10.01
CA VAL A 494 9.10 -7.46 -8.89
C VAL A 494 9.60 -8.90 -8.73
N TYR A 495 8.66 -9.85 -8.70
CA TYR A 495 8.85 -11.29 -8.46
C TYR A 495 9.45 -11.70 -7.10
N SER A 496 10.47 -11.02 -6.59
CA SER A 496 11.23 -11.41 -5.40
C SER A 496 11.72 -10.18 -4.64
N TYR A 497 11.88 -10.32 -3.33
CA TYR A 497 12.54 -9.37 -2.41
C TYR A 497 13.78 -9.98 -1.74
N GLU A 498 14.24 -11.15 -2.19
CA GLU A 498 15.45 -11.77 -1.64
C GLU A 498 16.70 -11.01 -2.08
N TYR A 499 17.54 -10.60 -1.12
CA TYR A 499 18.76 -9.83 -1.38
C TYR A 499 20.01 -10.70 -1.47
N ASN A 500 19.96 -11.96 -1.02
CA ASN A 500 21.04 -12.91 -1.16
C ASN A 500 21.12 -13.46 -2.59
N THR A 501 22.04 -12.89 -3.37
CA THR A 501 22.25 -13.20 -4.80
C THR A 501 22.83 -14.58 -5.07
N ASN A 502 23.17 -15.36 -4.04
CA ASN A 502 23.56 -16.76 -4.20
C ASN A 502 22.34 -17.70 -4.34
N THR A 503 21.16 -17.23 -3.96
CA THR A 503 19.90 -17.97 -4.12
C THR A 503 19.27 -17.70 -5.48
N ASP A 504 18.39 -18.58 -5.93
CA ASP A 504 17.68 -18.39 -7.20
C ASP A 504 16.70 -17.21 -7.13
N SER A 505 16.02 -17.02 -5.99
CA SER A 505 15.15 -15.86 -5.74
C SER A 505 15.93 -14.54 -5.74
N GLY A 506 17.16 -14.52 -5.22
CA GLY A 506 18.02 -13.35 -5.25
C GLY A 506 18.57 -13.06 -6.65
N LYS A 507 18.94 -14.09 -7.43
CA LYS A 507 19.29 -13.90 -8.85
C LYS A 507 18.11 -13.38 -9.67
N ALA A 508 16.89 -13.85 -9.36
CA ALA A 508 15.69 -13.40 -10.03
C ALA A 508 15.36 -11.93 -9.69
N ARG A 509 15.51 -11.50 -8.42
CA ARG A 509 15.40 -10.08 -8.03
C ARG A 509 16.21 -9.19 -8.97
N LEU A 510 17.46 -9.57 -9.25
CA LEU A 510 18.34 -8.81 -10.13
C LEU A 510 17.85 -8.82 -11.59
N TRP A 511 17.38 -9.97 -12.07
CA TRP A 511 16.86 -10.08 -13.44
C TRP A 511 15.66 -9.15 -13.65
N PHE A 512 14.69 -9.16 -12.74
CA PHE A 512 13.48 -8.34 -12.85
C PHE A 512 13.77 -6.83 -12.80
N ARG A 513 14.82 -6.41 -12.08
CA ARG A 513 15.25 -5.02 -12.00
C ARG A 513 16.04 -4.52 -13.21
N ASN A 514 16.64 -5.40 -13.99
CA ASN A 514 17.62 -5.00 -15.00
C ASN A 514 16.99 -4.07 -16.04
N SER A 515 17.66 -2.97 -16.39
CA SER A 515 17.17 -1.97 -17.34
C SER A 515 16.80 -2.58 -18.70
N GLU A 516 17.48 -3.66 -19.09
CA GLU A 516 17.26 -4.33 -20.37
C GLU A 516 15.91 -5.09 -20.45
N ASN A 517 15.28 -5.34 -19.31
CA ASN A 517 13.99 -6.02 -19.17
C ASN A 517 12.83 -5.02 -19.04
N HIS A 518 13.10 -3.75 -19.35
CA HIS A 518 12.14 -2.65 -19.38
C HIS A 518 12.07 -2.04 -20.79
N ASN A 519 11.07 -1.20 -21.05
CA ASN A 519 10.80 -0.67 -22.39
C ASN A 519 11.60 0.60 -22.69
N THR A 520 12.94 0.52 -22.64
CA THR A 520 13.83 1.69 -22.68
C THR A 520 15.14 1.43 -23.44
N LEU A 521 15.94 2.48 -23.62
CA LEU A 521 17.26 2.45 -24.28
C LEU A 521 18.36 2.16 -23.24
N THR A 522 19.15 1.13 -23.48
CA THR A 522 20.31 0.78 -22.65
C THR A 522 21.61 0.78 -23.45
N LEU A 523 22.74 0.89 -22.73
CA LEU A 523 24.10 0.83 -23.27
C LEU A 523 24.84 -0.38 -22.72
N GLY A 524 25.48 -1.15 -23.59
CA GLY A 524 26.28 -2.30 -23.22
C GLY A 524 25.47 -3.59 -23.11
N LYS A 525 26.19 -4.72 -23.09
CA LYS A 525 25.59 -6.06 -23.14
C LYS A 525 25.72 -6.77 -21.80
N VAL A 526 24.60 -7.27 -21.29
CA VAL A 526 24.57 -8.19 -20.16
C VAL A 526 25.28 -9.49 -20.56
N THR A 527 26.30 -9.86 -19.79
CA THR A 527 27.02 -11.12 -19.97
C THR A 527 26.94 -11.94 -18.69
N GLU A 528 27.22 -13.25 -18.77
CA GLU A 528 27.19 -14.12 -17.59
C GLU A 528 28.13 -13.62 -16.46
N GLY A 529 29.25 -12.99 -16.82
CA GLY A 529 30.22 -12.41 -15.89
C GLY A 529 29.97 -10.93 -15.50
N ASN A 530 29.07 -10.22 -16.18
CA ASN A 530 28.70 -8.84 -15.85
C ASN A 530 27.20 -8.63 -16.08
N ARG A 531 26.40 -9.03 -15.08
CA ARG A 531 24.94 -9.03 -15.15
C ARG A 531 24.30 -7.64 -15.09
N TYR A 532 25.08 -6.60 -14.80
CA TYR A 532 24.62 -5.21 -14.65
C TYR A 532 25.26 -4.27 -15.67
N ALA A 533 25.91 -4.82 -16.71
CA ALA A 533 26.64 -4.04 -17.68
C ALA A 533 25.78 -2.95 -18.36
N SER A 534 24.47 -3.18 -18.44
CA SER A 534 23.48 -2.30 -19.05
C SER A 534 22.68 -1.44 -18.09
N ASP A 535 22.79 -1.65 -16.77
CA ASP A 535 21.94 -0.97 -15.81
C ASP A 535 22.28 0.51 -15.71
N PHE A 536 21.25 1.35 -15.53
CA PHE A 536 21.46 2.76 -15.26
C PHE A 536 22.19 2.95 -13.92
N LYS A 537 23.19 3.83 -13.94
CA LYS A 537 23.91 4.27 -12.76
C LYS A 537 23.12 5.33 -11.99
N TYR A 538 22.29 6.11 -12.68
CA TYR A 538 21.53 7.20 -12.09
C TYR A 538 20.07 7.19 -12.55
N ALA A 539 19.15 7.43 -11.60
CA ALA A 539 17.78 7.86 -11.89
C ALA A 539 17.74 9.39 -11.81
N ALA A 540 17.98 10.03 -12.95
CA ALA A 540 18.09 11.48 -13.09
C ALA A 540 17.06 12.00 -14.10
N GLY A 541 15.83 11.48 -14.00
CA GLY A 541 14.74 11.84 -14.88
C GLY A 541 14.43 13.33 -14.87
N LYS A 542 14.21 13.89 -16.06
CA LYS A 542 13.91 15.30 -16.27
C LYS A 542 12.88 15.47 -17.40
N LEU A 543 11.76 16.11 -17.07
CA LEU A 543 10.80 16.58 -18.07
C LEU A 543 11.37 17.79 -18.82
N LEU A 544 11.24 17.80 -20.15
CA LEU A 544 11.62 18.92 -21.01
C LEU A 544 10.41 19.62 -21.63
N LYS A 545 9.39 18.85 -22.04
CA LYS A 545 8.15 19.38 -22.63
C LYS A 545 6.99 18.43 -22.37
N ALA A 546 5.83 18.98 -22.02
CA ALA A 546 4.53 18.28 -22.03
C ALA A 546 3.48 19.26 -22.53
N ASP A 547 3.09 19.11 -23.80
CA ASP A 547 2.21 20.07 -24.48
C ASP A 547 1.37 19.36 -25.53
N ALA A 548 0.05 19.47 -25.40
CA ALA A 548 -0.95 18.78 -26.22
C ALA A 548 -0.69 17.27 -26.36
N ASP A 549 -0.13 16.85 -27.50
CA ASP A 549 0.16 15.45 -27.86
C ASP A 549 1.64 15.14 -27.92
N VAL A 550 2.49 16.03 -27.37
CA VAL A 550 3.95 15.89 -27.36
C VAL A 550 4.47 15.85 -25.93
N LEU A 551 5.20 14.78 -25.62
CA LEU A 551 5.92 14.60 -24.36
C LEU A 551 7.41 14.39 -24.66
N VAL A 552 8.27 15.16 -24.00
CA VAL A 552 9.73 15.05 -24.13
C VAL A 552 10.36 15.02 -22.76
N PHE A 553 11.16 13.99 -22.50
CA PHE A 553 11.91 13.86 -21.26
C PHE A 553 13.27 13.19 -21.52
N GLU A 554 14.20 13.37 -20.58
CA GLU A 554 15.52 12.77 -20.64
C GLU A 554 15.95 12.18 -19.30
N ASN A 555 16.92 11.26 -19.34
CA ASN A 555 17.61 10.70 -18.19
C ASN A 555 19.12 10.65 -18.47
N GLN A 556 19.92 11.22 -17.57
CA GLN A 556 21.37 11.03 -17.56
C GLN A 556 21.70 9.69 -16.87
N GLY A 557 21.32 8.57 -17.49
CA GLY A 557 21.42 7.24 -16.87
C GLY A 557 22.84 6.71 -16.72
N TYR A 558 23.77 7.19 -17.55
CA TYR A 558 25.19 6.82 -17.53
C TYR A 558 26.06 8.08 -17.42
N ASP A 559 27.34 7.93 -17.08
CA ASP A 559 28.27 9.07 -16.97
C ASP A 559 28.43 9.83 -18.31
N ASN A 560 28.38 9.12 -19.43
CA ASN A 560 28.68 9.64 -20.78
C ASN A 560 27.58 9.35 -21.82
N LEU A 561 26.40 8.88 -21.39
CA LEU A 561 25.23 8.70 -22.25
C LEU A 561 23.97 9.19 -21.54
N LYS A 562 23.28 10.11 -22.21
CA LYS A 562 21.95 10.61 -21.86
C LYS A 562 20.94 10.01 -22.82
N HIS A 563 19.88 9.44 -22.30
CA HIS A 563 18.74 8.99 -23.08
C HIS A 563 17.69 10.10 -23.09
N ARG A 564 17.30 10.56 -24.29
CA ARG A 564 16.13 11.44 -24.47
C ARG A 564 15.06 10.70 -25.24
N ARG A 565 13.84 10.71 -24.71
CA ARG A 565 12.66 10.13 -25.35
C ARG A 565 11.66 11.24 -25.66
N THR A 566 11.24 11.27 -26.91
CA THR A 566 10.14 12.09 -27.42
C THR A 566 8.98 11.19 -27.77
N VAL A 567 7.77 11.58 -27.39
CA VAL A 567 6.56 10.82 -27.64
C VAL A 567 5.57 11.74 -28.33
N PHE A 568 5.14 11.34 -29.52
CA PHE A 568 4.02 11.95 -30.22
C PHE A 568 2.81 11.03 -30.10
N TYR A 569 1.69 11.53 -29.58
CA TYR A 569 0.42 10.80 -29.56
C TYR A 569 -0.47 11.24 -30.73
N VAL A 570 -0.18 10.68 -31.90
CA VAL A 570 -0.69 11.17 -33.18
C VAL A 570 -2.19 10.88 -33.30
N ASP A 571 -2.97 11.95 -33.54
CA ASP A 571 -4.44 11.95 -33.64
C ASP A 571 -5.14 11.22 -32.48
N LYS A 572 -4.53 11.19 -31.28
CA LYS A 572 -5.01 10.41 -30.14
C LYS A 572 -5.27 8.93 -30.47
N SER A 573 -4.54 8.38 -31.44
CA SER A 573 -4.79 7.07 -32.04
C SER A 573 -3.57 6.14 -31.96
N TYR A 574 -2.37 6.63 -32.26
CA TYR A 574 -1.15 5.82 -32.24
C TYR A 574 0.05 6.62 -31.74
N PHE A 575 1.14 5.92 -31.41
CA PHE A 575 2.32 6.55 -30.81
C PHE A 575 3.51 6.49 -31.75
N VAL A 576 4.29 7.57 -31.76
CA VAL A 576 5.62 7.62 -32.35
C VAL A 576 6.61 8.02 -31.27
N LEU A 577 7.50 7.10 -30.91
CA LEU A 577 8.55 7.32 -29.93
C LEU A 577 9.86 7.60 -30.68
N VAL A 578 10.49 8.74 -30.42
CA VAL A 578 11.85 9.02 -30.91
C VAL A 578 12.81 8.96 -29.74
N ASP A 579 13.73 8.00 -29.81
CA ASP A 579 14.73 7.73 -28.79
C ASP A 579 16.11 8.17 -29.26
N GLU A 580 16.76 9.00 -28.45
CA GLU A 580 18.09 9.56 -28.74
C GLU A 580 19.09 9.15 -27.65
N GLY A 581 20.17 8.47 -28.07
CA GLY A 581 21.34 8.20 -27.24
C GLY A 581 22.39 9.29 -27.44
N ILE A 582 22.41 10.28 -26.54
CA ILE A 582 23.18 11.52 -26.64
C ILE A 582 24.42 11.45 -25.75
N GLY A 583 25.60 11.74 -26.28
CA GLY A 583 26.84 11.82 -25.51
C GLY A 583 28.02 11.11 -26.19
N GLU A 584 29.13 11.02 -25.46
CA GLU A 584 30.40 10.48 -25.96
C GLU A 584 30.51 8.95 -25.86
N ALA A 585 29.56 8.28 -25.18
CA ALA A 585 29.59 6.83 -25.09
C ALA A 585 29.61 6.14 -26.46
N THR A 586 30.38 5.06 -26.57
CA THR A 586 30.43 4.19 -27.75
C THR A 586 30.07 2.76 -27.35
N GLY A 587 29.69 1.94 -28.33
CA GLY A 587 29.37 0.54 -28.12
C GLY A 587 27.92 0.20 -28.47
N ASP A 588 27.45 -0.93 -27.97
CA ASP A 588 26.16 -1.47 -28.37
C ASP A 588 25.04 -0.81 -27.58
N LEU A 589 24.12 -0.18 -28.30
CA LEU A 589 22.86 0.31 -27.76
C LEU A 589 21.75 -0.71 -28.03
N HIS A 590 20.86 -0.86 -27.05
CA HIS A 590 19.72 -1.75 -27.13
C HIS A 590 18.45 -0.97 -26.80
N LEU A 591 17.57 -0.78 -27.79
CA LEU A 591 16.23 -0.27 -27.54
C LEU A 591 15.29 -1.45 -27.27
N ASN A 592 14.91 -1.65 -26.02
CA ASN A 592 14.25 -2.86 -25.53
C ASN A 592 12.72 -2.73 -25.55
N PHE A 593 12.03 -3.83 -25.85
CA PHE A 593 10.57 -3.93 -25.84
C PHE A 593 10.14 -5.28 -25.24
N ASN A 594 9.20 -5.23 -24.29
CA ASN A 594 8.69 -6.36 -23.53
C ASN A 594 7.16 -6.39 -23.66
N LEU A 595 6.63 -7.42 -24.32
CA LEU A 595 5.24 -7.43 -24.78
C LEU A 595 4.31 -8.11 -23.78
N CYS A 596 3.02 -8.16 -24.11
CA CYS A 596 1.98 -8.69 -23.26
C CYS A 596 2.06 -10.20 -23.02
N GLU A 597 1.15 -10.67 -22.17
CA GLU A 597 0.91 -12.10 -21.99
C GLU A 597 0.43 -12.79 -23.28
N ASN A 598 0.38 -14.12 -23.22
CA ASN A 598 0.01 -15.00 -24.34
C ASN A 598 0.97 -14.87 -25.51
N LYS A 599 2.22 -15.29 -25.30
CA LYS A 599 3.30 -15.22 -26.31
C LYS A 599 2.92 -15.82 -27.66
N ASP A 600 2.01 -16.79 -27.69
CA ASP A 600 1.50 -17.42 -28.92
C ASP A 600 0.74 -16.46 -29.84
N ASN A 601 0.21 -15.35 -29.30
CA ASN A 601 -0.46 -14.29 -30.06
C ASN A 601 0.48 -13.13 -30.43
N VAL A 602 1.78 -13.25 -30.16
CA VAL A 602 2.78 -12.24 -30.44
C VAL A 602 3.78 -12.82 -31.44
N VAL A 603 3.99 -12.12 -32.54
CA VAL A 603 4.90 -12.54 -33.61
C VAL A 603 6.01 -11.51 -33.74
N LEU A 604 7.26 -11.98 -33.64
CA LEU A 604 8.43 -11.15 -33.88
C LEU A 604 8.68 -10.99 -35.39
N ASP A 605 8.65 -9.76 -35.85
CA ASP A 605 8.89 -9.37 -37.24
C ASP A 605 10.33 -8.84 -37.37
N ALA A 606 11.32 -9.72 -37.16
CA ALA A 606 12.72 -9.31 -37.01
C ALA A 606 13.28 -8.58 -38.25
N GLU A 607 12.82 -8.96 -39.45
CA GLU A 607 13.20 -8.28 -40.70
C GLU A 607 12.66 -6.85 -40.75
N GLN A 608 11.43 -6.64 -40.26
CA GLN A 608 10.77 -5.34 -40.17
C GLN A 608 11.07 -4.58 -38.87
N LYS A 609 12.05 -5.05 -38.08
CA LYS A 609 12.55 -4.38 -36.86
C LYS A 609 11.43 -4.09 -35.85
N GLY A 610 10.61 -5.09 -35.57
CA GLY A 610 9.59 -4.99 -34.52
C GLY A 610 8.76 -6.25 -34.36
N ALA A 611 7.48 -6.10 -34.04
CA ALA A 611 6.57 -7.21 -33.78
C ALA A 611 5.13 -6.82 -34.08
N HIS A 612 4.24 -7.81 -34.16
CA HIS A 612 2.79 -7.59 -34.20
C HIS A 612 2.05 -8.60 -33.31
N THR A 613 0.80 -8.30 -33.00
CA THR A 613 -0.09 -9.23 -32.30
C THR A 613 -1.21 -9.75 -33.21
N SER A 614 -1.71 -10.94 -32.88
CA SER A 614 -2.71 -11.67 -33.66
C SER A 614 -3.86 -12.22 -32.79
N PHE A 615 -4.27 -11.47 -31.77
CA PHE A 615 -5.44 -11.78 -30.94
C PHE A 615 -6.73 -11.79 -31.77
N ALA A 616 -7.60 -12.76 -31.47
CA ALA A 616 -8.84 -13.01 -32.20
C ALA A 616 -9.95 -11.98 -31.92
N ASP A 617 -9.78 -11.13 -30.91
CA ASP A 617 -10.76 -10.12 -30.49
C ASP A 617 -10.63 -8.79 -31.26
N ASN A 618 -9.84 -8.76 -32.33
CA ASN A 618 -9.56 -7.59 -33.14
C ASN A 618 -8.96 -6.41 -32.35
N ASN A 619 -8.33 -6.66 -31.20
CA ASN A 619 -7.54 -5.66 -30.49
C ASN A 619 -6.07 -6.04 -30.59
N ASN A 620 -5.38 -5.48 -31.58
CA ASN A 620 -4.00 -5.80 -31.89
C ASN A 620 -3.13 -4.56 -32.02
N ILE A 621 -1.81 -4.75 -32.02
CA ILE A 621 -0.84 -3.71 -32.33
C ILE A 621 0.18 -4.21 -33.37
N VAL A 622 0.78 -3.27 -34.08
CA VAL A 622 2.01 -3.47 -34.85
C VAL A 622 3.04 -2.44 -34.40
N ILE A 623 4.29 -2.89 -34.25
CA ILE A 623 5.42 -2.10 -33.79
C ILE A 623 6.50 -2.16 -34.86
N ARG A 624 7.02 -1.01 -35.27
CA ARG A 624 8.11 -0.90 -36.26
C ARG A 624 9.10 0.15 -35.82
N THR A 625 10.39 -0.18 -35.84
CA THR A 625 11.46 0.74 -35.47
C THR A 625 12.34 1.06 -36.67
N PHE A 626 12.66 2.34 -36.80
CA PHE A 626 13.48 2.91 -37.87
C PHE A 626 14.66 3.66 -37.27
N ALA A 627 15.72 3.82 -38.05
CA ALA A 627 16.87 4.66 -37.74
C ALA A 627 17.15 5.62 -38.91
N GLU A 628 18.09 6.54 -38.73
CA GLU A 628 18.55 7.40 -39.84
C GLU A 628 19.11 6.56 -41.00
N ASP A 629 19.77 5.44 -40.68
CA ASP A 629 20.12 4.37 -41.61
C ASP A 629 19.54 3.05 -41.08
N ASN A 630 18.49 2.53 -41.72
CA ASN A 630 17.86 1.28 -41.27
C ASN A 630 18.78 0.05 -41.36
N ASN A 631 19.89 0.11 -42.12
CA ASN A 631 20.87 -0.96 -42.14
C ASN A 631 21.78 -0.96 -40.90
N SER A 632 21.78 0.12 -40.12
CA SER A 632 22.58 0.24 -38.90
C SER A 632 21.91 -0.39 -37.67
N ILE A 633 20.67 -0.88 -37.82
CA ILE A 633 19.92 -1.50 -36.74
C ILE A 633 19.59 -2.96 -37.05
N THR A 634 19.62 -3.80 -36.02
CA THR A 634 19.16 -5.20 -36.11
C THR A 634 18.14 -5.49 -35.02
N CYS A 635 17.34 -6.53 -35.19
CA CYS A 635 16.34 -6.94 -34.20
C CYS A 635 16.73 -8.28 -33.62
N GLN A 636 16.78 -8.39 -32.30
CA GLN A 636 17.17 -9.61 -31.59
C GLN A 636 16.08 -10.01 -30.61
N GLU A 637 15.64 -11.27 -30.65
CA GLU A 637 14.77 -11.82 -29.62
C GLU A 637 15.54 -11.94 -28.30
N LYS A 638 14.85 -11.65 -27.20
CA LYS A 638 15.39 -11.74 -25.84
C LYS A 638 14.50 -12.63 -24.98
N GLU A 639 15.08 -13.14 -23.91
CA GLU A 639 14.27 -13.74 -22.85
C GLU A 639 13.39 -12.66 -22.21
N GLY A 640 12.07 -12.87 -22.22
CA GLY A 640 11.10 -11.98 -21.58
C GLY A 640 10.35 -12.70 -20.47
N ARG A 641 10.23 -12.04 -19.31
CA ARG A 641 9.44 -12.51 -18.17
C ARG A 641 8.63 -11.35 -17.57
N PHE A 642 7.55 -11.68 -16.90
CA PHE A 642 6.80 -10.75 -16.06
C PHE A 642 6.20 -11.46 -14.85
N SER A 643 6.10 -10.74 -13.74
CA SER A 643 5.43 -11.22 -12.53
C SER A 643 4.46 -10.17 -12.02
N PHE A 644 3.31 -10.66 -11.54
CA PHE A 644 2.29 -9.82 -10.92
C PHE A 644 2.38 -9.81 -9.40
N SER A 645 3.36 -10.50 -8.83
CA SER A 645 3.57 -10.66 -7.40
C SER A 645 4.99 -10.25 -7.00
N SER A 646 5.20 -10.04 -5.70
CA SER A 646 6.51 -9.88 -5.07
C SER A 646 7.05 -11.17 -4.45
N SER A 647 6.30 -12.27 -4.56
CA SER A 647 6.66 -13.59 -4.01
C SER A 647 7.14 -14.53 -5.11
N ALA A 648 8.37 -15.03 -4.97
CA ALA A 648 8.96 -15.97 -5.91
C ALA A 648 8.16 -17.29 -5.99
N ASN A 649 7.43 -17.63 -4.93
CA ASN A 649 6.58 -18.82 -4.87
C ASN A 649 5.37 -18.74 -5.82
N ASP A 650 4.96 -17.53 -6.21
CA ASP A 650 3.82 -17.32 -7.11
C ASP A 650 4.23 -17.50 -8.59
N GLY A 651 5.54 -17.61 -8.85
CA GLY A 651 6.08 -17.80 -10.18
C GLY A 651 6.10 -16.52 -11.04
N TYR A 652 6.57 -16.70 -12.26
CA TYR A 652 6.51 -15.70 -13.33
C TYR A 652 5.98 -16.35 -14.60
N LYS A 653 5.57 -15.52 -15.56
CA LYS A 653 5.20 -15.96 -16.91
C LYS A 653 6.26 -15.50 -17.90
N GLU A 654 6.46 -16.30 -18.94
CA GLU A 654 7.27 -15.92 -20.10
C GLU A 654 6.47 -15.07 -21.09
N ARG A 655 7.16 -14.21 -21.83
CA ARG A 655 6.62 -13.35 -22.89
C ARG A 655 7.63 -13.15 -24.01
N ILE A 656 7.16 -12.68 -25.15
CA ILE A 656 8.05 -12.18 -26.20
C ILE A 656 8.66 -10.85 -25.71
N ALA A 657 9.99 -10.78 -25.78
CA ALA A 657 10.76 -9.56 -25.62
C ALA A 657 11.80 -9.49 -26.73
N TYR A 658 12.19 -8.28 -27.13
CA TYR A 658 13.22 -8.08 -28.14
C TYR A 658 13.95 -6.75 -27.94
N SER A 659 15.11 -6.63 -28.56
CA SER A 659 15.82 -5.36 -28.67
C SER A 659 16.05 -4.97 -30.13
N ILE A 660 16.09 -3.66 -30.37
CA ILE A 660 16.62 -3.08 -31.59
C ILE A 660 18.03 -2.56 -31.29
N ASP A 661 19.01 -3.22 -31.89
CA ASP A 661 20.42 -3.05 -31.57
C ASP A 661 21.09 -2.12 -32.58
N MET A 662 21.86 -1.16 -32.08
CA MET A 662 22.69 -0.26 -32.89
C MET A 662 24.08 -0.16 -32.27
N ASN A 663 25.14 -0.28 -33.09
CA ASN A 663 26.47 0.09 -32.63
C ASN A 663 26.64 1.62 -32.72
N LYS A 664 26.73 2.29 -31.57
CA LYS A 664 26.90 3.75 -31.50
C LYS A 664 28.37 4.11 -31.76
N ALA A 665 28.59 4.83 -32.85
CA ALA A 665 29.88 5.42 -33.17
C ALA A 665 30.22 6.63 -32.27
N ASP A 666 31.51 6.91 -32.16
CA ASP A 666 32.03 8.04 -31.40
C ASP A 666 31.47 9.38 -31.90
N ASN A 667 31.16 10.29 -30.96
CA ASN A 667 30.66 11.64 -31.22
C ASN A 667 29.42 11.75 -32.13
N LYS A 668 28.64 10.67 -32.28
CA LYS A 668 27.33 10.68 -32.95
C LYS A 668 26.20 10.39 -31.97
N THR A 669 25.10 11.11 -32.10
CA THR A 669 23.83 10.75 -31.44
C THR A 669 23.21 9.58 -32.18
N ALA A 670 22.92 8.50 -31.46
CA ALA A 670 22.12 7.39 -31.99
C ALA A 670 20.65 7.79 -31.95
N ARG A 671 19.90 7.52 -33.02
CA ARG A 671 18.48 7.88 -33.12
C ARG A 671 17.64 6.70 -33.61
N PHE A 672 16.56 6.44 -32.90
CA PHE A 672 15.53 5.47 -33.26
C PHE A 672 14.18 6.17 -33.33
N ALA A 673 13.33 5.74 -34.25
CA ALA A 673 11.93 6.16 -34.29
C ALA A 673 11.05 4.90 -34.33
N THR A 674 10.26 4.67 -33.29
CA THR A 674 9.36 3.53 -33.17
C THR A 674 7.91 3.96 -33.31
N VAL A 675 7.20 3.35 -34.25
CA VAL A 675 5.75 3.50 -34.41
C VAL A 675 5.05 2.35 -33.69
N ILE A 676 4.13 2.66 -32.78
CA ILE A 676 3.24 1.69 -32.12
C ILE A 676 1.82 2.00 -32.59
N LEU A 677 1.30 1.17 -33.49
CA LEU A 677 0.02 1.38 -34.16
C LEU A 677 -1.01 0.33 -33.72
N PRO A 678 -2.11 0.75 -33.07
CA PRO A 678 -3.27 -0.13 -32.87
C PRO A 678 -3.90 -0.53 -34.21
N ILE A 679 -4.24 -1.80 -34.33
CA ILE A 679 -4.82 -2.40 -35.54
C ILE A 679 -5.89 -3.42 -35.15
N GLU A 680 -6.91 -3.59 -35.99
CA GLU A 680 -7.86 -4.69 -35.79
C GLU A 680 -7.21 -6.04 -36.10
N LYS A 681 -6.60 -6.13 -37.30
CA LYS A 681 -5.93 -7.31 -37.79
C LYS A 681 -4.61 -6.92 -38.46
N TYR A 682 -3.61 -7.78 -38.31
CA TYR A 682 -2.36 -7.65 -39.05
C TYR A 682 -2.58 -8.04 -40.52
N THR A 683 -2.08 -7.19 -41.40
CA THR A 683 -2.01 -7.40 -42.83
C THR A 683 -0.63 -6.91 -43.28
N GLU A 684 0.07 -7.69 -44.09
CA GLU A 684 1.41 -7.33 -44.59
C GLU A 684 1.42 -5.99 -45.35
N GLU A 685 0.27 -5.57 -45.89
CA GLU A 685 0.09 -4.34 -46.68
C GLU A 685 -0.05 -3.03 -45.87
N LYS A 686 0.01 -3.07 -44.52
CA LYS A 686 0.03 -1.81 -43.74
C LYS A 686 1.41 -1.17 -43.79
N GLU A 687 1.68 -0.40 -44.84
CA GLU A 687 2.95 0.30 -45.01
C GLU A 687 3.12 1.34 -43.89
N ILE A 688 4.10 1.09 -43.02
CA ILE A 688 4.60 2.02 -42.01
C ILE A 688 6.02 2.40 -42.43
N SER A 689 6.32 3.69 -42.52
CA SER A 689 7.68 4.16 -42.73
C SER A 689 7.94 5.45 -41.97
N VAL A 690 9.19 5.65 -41.55
CA VAL A 690 9.65 6.88 -40.91
C VAL A 690 10.91 7.37 -41.60
N THR A 691 10.98 8.68 -41.84
CA THR A 691 12.21 9.35 -42.27
C THR A 691 12.54 10.49 -41.31
N PHE A 692 13.81 10.65 -40.97
CA PHE A 692 14.27 11.74 -40.13
C PHE A 692 14.43 13.03 -40.93
N GLY A 693 13.89 14.12 -40.40
CA GLY A 693 14.08 15.48 -40.88
C GLY A 693 15.19 16.20 -40.12
N GLU A 694 15.02 17.50 -39.89
CA GLU A 694 15.97 18.28 -39.08
C GLU A 694 15.94 17.84 -37.61
N CYS A 695 17.11 17.50 -37.07
CA CYS A 695 17.25 17.03 -35.70
C CYS A 695 18.47 17.68 -35.04
N THR A 696 18.24 18.49 -34.00
CA THR A 696 19.25 19.27 -33.27
C THR A 696 19.26 18.89 -31.79
N ASN A 697 20.07 19.58 -30.99
CA ASN A 697 20.03 19.42 -29.54
C ASN A 697 18.70 19.88 -28.91
N ASN A 698 17.91 20.73 -29.58
CA ASN A 698 16.68 21.31 -29.04
C ASN A 698 15.43 21.01 -29.88
N SER A 699 15.56 20.25 -30.97
CA SER A 699 14.43 19.94 -31.85
C SER A 699 14.58 18.57 -32.48
N ILE A 700 13.44 17.92 -32.74
CA ILE A 700 13.34 16.75 -33.61
C ILE A 700 12.29 17.04 -34.69
N SER A 701 12.49 16.44 -35.86
CA SER A 701 11.46 16.34 -36.89
C SER A 701 11.53 14.96 -37.53
N VAL A 702 10.40 14.29 -37.64
CA VAL A 702 10.26 13.01 -38.35
C VAL A 702 9.03 13.06 -39.27
N ASN A 703 9.13 12.47 -40.46
CA ASN A 703 7.98 12.25 -41.32
C ASN A 703 7.55 10.79 -41.19
N VAL A 704 6.32 10.58 -40.74
CA VAL A 704 5.76 9.26 -40.47
C VAL A 704 4.66 8.99 -41.48
N THR A 705 4.78 7.90 -42.22
CA THR A 705 3.75 7.44 -43.16
C THR A 705 3.08 6.20 -42.58
N VAL A 706 1.75 6.25 -42.45
CA VAL A 706 0.94 5.10 -42.04
C VAL A 706 -0.18 4.93 -43.06
N ALA A 707 -0.25 3.75 -43.68
CA ALA A 707 -1.27 3.43 -44.69
C ALA A 707 -1.38 4.48 -45.83
N GLY A 708 -0.23 5.01 -46.26
CA GLY A 708 -0.13 5.99 -47.35
C GLY A 708 -0.35 7.45 -46.95
N GLU A 709 -0.72 7.75 -45.70
CA GLU A 709 -0.82 9.12 -45.19
C GLU A 709 0.47 9.52 -44.45
N THR A 710 1.14 10.57 -44.93
CA THR A 710 2.36 11.10 -44.31
C THR A 710 2.07 12.31 -43.42
N LYS A 711 2.58 12.29 -42.19
CA LYS A 711 2.54 13.41 -41.23
C LYS A 711 3.95 13.79 -40.79
N THR A 712 4.24 15.08 -40.76
CA THR A 712 5.45 15.62 -40.14
C THR A 712 5.19 15.85 -38.66
N LEU A 713 5.95 15.18 -37.80
CA LEU A 713 5.90 15.32 -36.36
C LEU A 713 7.18 16.00 -35.90
N SER A 714 7.04 17.10 -35.17
CA SER A 714 8.20 17.85 -34.71
C SER A 714 7.94 18.52 -33.37
N TYR A 715 9.03 18.83 -32.65
CA TYR A 715 8.99 19.71 -31.50
C TYR A 715 10.22 20.61 -31.47
N THR A 716 10.13 21.69 -30.69
CA THR A 716 11.26 22.51 -30.29
C THR A 716 11.11 22.81 -28.80
N LEU A 717 12.23 22.74 -28.05
CA LEU A 717 12.29 23.02 -26.60
C LEU A 717 12.27 24.50 -26.27
#